data_AF-A0A534JG35-F1
#
_entry.id   AF-A0A534JG35-F1
#
_cell.length_a   1.000
_cell.length_b   1.000
_cell.length_c   1.000
_cell.angle_alpha   90.00
_cell.angle_beta   90.00
_cell.angle_gamma   90.00
#
_symmetry.space_group_name_H-M   'P 1'
#
loop_
_entity.id
_entity.type
_entity.pdbx_description
1 polymer ?
#
loop_
_entity_poly.entity_id
_entity_poly.type
_entity_poly.pdbx_seq_one_letter_code
_entity_poly.pdbx_strand_id
1 'polypeptide(L)'
;MGRRTAGSRYGLSGSSRPPINKTNLLKSLFISQSRSAADTSKGGAKEESMVRGVVGAGGAAATLLFLFIVSTVALPLTVRGAPTVDFIVITNGPNGTGSWVAGRNYIFADTETFWAAGYNRTSGWVEDVEAYWYVPSDPGNGSAFVVALNESYGSSVAVRAVGYGTAFVRATYYEGGYNYTLLQNTTGPLHVSVDNVDSVVIRTDYDGGGSWVGATAYRLYASDDFHAAAYNATQGYLGDIAANWTSSAPSVGLVYLEAGNGTGHAGIPFGYFVTVGEGFTYVTAMPIGTSLSNTTGRLTVMGIDAIAIVDAPNGAGSWVASRDYLFGDSDRFWAAAYNATFGWIADVSVYWTTGTDPTGGSSGGRVIRGDTSYGTTVRVDTNGYGVASLNATFYEGGGERYSNTTGPLRVSVDNVDSVVIRSDRGGFGRWVGDTRYDVGDTDPFYAAAYNATQGFLGDIVANWTSRDPSVGYVVPANGDTTICNPAGTIVCYPFVTFHAVGAGVTYVNATPVGATVTNSTGRLIVTTITVDYVQIRDAPNGGGTVLGSRTYYPGEQDTFYAAGYSRIAGFLGDTVADWTSNNTSACKVNSFYGGPAHGSSVQLLLRALGGCAVTVVASTPSGTVTNTTGPLTVKPRTLVTVDDSGGADFTKIQDAVDFAQDGYKIFVYAGSYDENVVVRKELEIVGQSRTSVLLDGGGLDGVLIAADRVVLHNFTILNAHYGVYQDRTNNTRIYDNTIKDYSTGLFNEHTLNAWVAFNLITQGHIGIVTNVSFDDAIRFNEISYNDVYGAKSYNTRLRNCFNWNSFHDNKVAYFHDPTTEYPPMEFDGNVFTDNEVGVKVENASSIRLTNNTFTGGLEGVLLLNSSAEVHANTFASVGTAIRCRASGSNLTDNRIWASDAGIVCDGGSPRIEGNDVQVASGEALVLSNLEGALVAGNNLHGGTLRVSTSRLTRLAPVDSVVLLTDTVVDTLVLDATSRVEVRWTIAVRAVDETGAGLRDYDIVVRDANGALAFQGATGTDGSVSGILLLTETRTLASTESRNPFTVSVSGPLGVASRTLVVSGPQDVVVTVLAVRLPPTAPPPQPDVVRIALIGVMTIASAAIAAAFAVERSRYALLALFVPLYTRVSRDKVLESYNRGRVYQYVAMNPGAHFNAIRAALDMNNGALVYHLEVLQREGLLRSRQEGMYRRFYTADTRPPPLLENGTTEAQLRVLKAIQEMPGITQKELARFLGLRQSTLAYQIERLTATGTIAGNRTGRKVQYFVRKPGA
;
A
#
# COMPACT_ATOMS: atom_id res chain seq x y z
N MET A 1 -57.34 30.37 19.02
CA MET A 1 -57.33 31.63 18.23
C MET A 1 -56.79 31.33 16.82
N GLY A 2 -56.47 32.33 15.98
CA GLY A 2 -56.13 32.16 14.54
C GLY A 2 -54.98 31.18 14.24
N ARG A 3 -55.00 30.43 13.12
CA ARG A 3 -54.75 30.85 11.71
C ARG A 3 -53.31 31.33 11.48
N ARG A 4 -52.48 30.61 10.71
CA ARG A 4 -52.38 30.49 9.22
C ARG A 4 -51.63 31.64 8.51
N THR A 5 -50.42 31.32 8.04
CA THR A 5 -49.84 31.59 6.69
C THR A 5 -49.63 33.03 6.13
N ALA A 6 -48.42 33.25 5.57
CA ALA A 6 -48.11 33.79 4.21
C ALA A 6 -47.22 35.06 4.08
N GLY A 7 -46.42 35.11 2.99
CA GLY A 7 -45.55 36.22 2.54
C GLY A 7 -44.07 35.79 2.41
N SER A 8 -43.33 35.76 1.27
CA SER A 8 -43.37 36.42 -0.06
C SER A 8 -42.95 37.91 -0.05
N ARG A 9 -42.08 38.48 -0.93
CA ARG A 9 -41.44 38.10 -2.23
C ARG A 9 -39.96 38.59 -2.22
N TYR A 10 -39.08 38.67 -3.25
CA TYR A 10 -39.00 38.63 -4.74
C TYR A 10 -37.59 38.10 -5.15
N GLY A 11 -37.16 37.89 -6.42
CA GLY A 11 -37.87 37.81 -7.71
C GLY A 11 -36.98 37.99 -8.98
N LEU A 12 -36.98 36.96 -9.86
CA LEU A 12 -36.88 36.96 -11.35
C LEU A 12 -35.67 37.53 -12.14
N SER A 13 -34.94 36.62 -12.82
CA SER A 13 -34.79 36.47 -14.30
C SER A 13 -33.95 35.20 -14.60
N GLY A 14 -34.07 34.41 -15.68
CA GLY A 14 -34.73 34.52 -16.99
C GLY A 14 -33.68 34.71 -18.11
N SER A 15 -33.55 33.93 -19.20
CA SER A 15 -34.25 32.75 -19.77
C SER A 15 -33.24 31.97 -20.70
N SER A 16 -33.46 30.82 -21.33
CA SER A 16 -34.58 30.38 -22.17
C SER A 16 -34.57 28.87 -22.54
N ARG A 17 -35.74 28.35 -22.93
CA ARG A 17 -36.04 27.08 -23.65
C ARG A 17 -36.91 27.49 -24.87
N PRO A 18 -37.00 26.77 -26.01
CA PRO A 18 -37.78 25.50 -26.11
C PRO A 18 -37.32 24.58 -27.29
N PRO A 19 -38.12 23.64 -27.86
CA PRO A 19 -39.30 22.90 -27.35
C PRO A 19 -39.12 21.35 -27.36
N ILE A 20 -40.14 20.64 -26.86
CA ILE A 20 -40.36 19.19 -27.07
C ILE A 20 -41.62 19.04 -27.91
N ASN A 21 -41.74 18.00 -28.77
CA ASN A 21 -43.06 17.42 -29.05
C ASN A 21 -43.04 15.92 -29.41
N LYS A 22 -44.18 15.24 -29.23
CA LYS A 22 -44.46 13.84 -29.62
C LYS A 22 -45.09 13.85 -31.05
N THR A 23 -45.36 12.76 -31.80
CA THR A 23 -46.16 11.58 -31.43
C THR A 23 -46.22 10.53 -32.60
N ASN A 24 -46.34 9.23 -32.26
CA ASN A 24 -47.12 8.16 -32.94
C ASN A 24 -46.73 7.43 -34.28
N LEU A 25 -46.61 6.09 -34.15
CA LEU A 25 -47.28 4.98 -34.90
C LEU A 25 -46.71 4.34 -36.21
N LEU A 26 -46.45 3.01 -36.09
CA LEU A 26 -46.57 1.91 -37.08
C LEU A 26 -45.58 1.89 -38.29
N LYS A 27 -44.99 0.76 -38.72
CA LYS A 27 -45.48 -0.65 -38.72
C LYS A 27 -44.35 -1.68 -39.01
N SER A 28 -44.37 -2.87 -38.38
CA SER A 28 -43.93 -4.23 -38.83
C SER A 28 -42.64 -4.43 -39.68
N LEU A 29 -41.80 -5.47 -39.49
CA LEU A 29 -42.04 -6.92 -39.31
C LEU A 29 -40.97 -7.56 -38.37
N PHE A 30 -41.33 -8.41 -37.38
CA PHE A 30 -41.30 -9.91 -37.39
C PHE A 30 -39.87 -10.53 -37.46
N ILE A 31 -39.42 -11.50 -36.62
CA ILE A 31 -40.08 -12.66 -35.95
C ILE A 31 -39.62 -12.90 -34.47
N SER A 32 -40.52 -13.49 -33.68
CA SER A 32 -40.47 -14.23 -32.36
C SER A 32 -39.12 -14.40 -31.59
N GLN A 33 -38.94 -14.31 -30.26
CA GLN A 33 -39.78 -14.60 -29.05
C GLN A 33 -40.24 -16.08 -28.89
N SER A 34 -40.43 -16.70 -27.71
CA SER A 34 -40.11 -16.36 -26.31
C SER A 34 -40.41 -17.52 -25.31
N ARG A 35 -39.82 -17.43 -24.10
CA ARG A 35 -40.45 -17.65 -22.76
C ARG A 35 -40.73 -19.06 -22.16
N SER A 36 -40.36 -19.12 -20.86
CA SER A 36 -41.08 -19.65 -19.68
C SER A 36 -41.30 -21.15 -19.47
N ALA A 37 -41.18 -21.54 -18.18
CA ALA A 37 -41.53 -22.86 -17.65
C ALA A 37 -42.95 -22.90 -17.05
N ALA A 38 -43.52 -24.10 -17.00
CA ALA A 38 -44.66 -24.51 -16.16
C ALA A 38 -44.60 -26.05 -15.96
N ASP A 39 -45.44 -26.60 -15.09
CA ASP A 39 -45.24 -27.92 -14.44
C ASP A 39 -46.36 -28.95 -14.76
N THR A 40 -46.19 -30.19 -14.27
CA THR A 40 -47.18 -31.24 -13.94
C THR A 40 -47.49 -32.42 -14.89
N SER A 41 -46.82 -33.55 -14.60
CA SER A 41 -47.45 -34.83 -14.18
C SER A 41 -47.78 -35.98 -15.16
N LYS A 42 -47.68 -37.21 -14.59
CA LYS A 42 -48.18 -38.54 -15.04
C LYS A 42 -47.50 -39.15 -16.28
N GLY A 43 -47.40 -40.48 -16.41
CA GLY A 43 -47.73 -41.58 -15.48
C GLY A 43 -47.50 -42.93 -16.19
N GLY A 44 -46.86 -43.91 -15.53
CA GLY A 44 -46.25 -45.06 -16.22
C GLY A 44 -47.00 -46.40 -16.20
N ALA A 45 -46.63 -47.27 -17.14
CA ALA A 45 -46.88 -48.71 -17.21
C ALA A 45 -45.96 -49.35 -18.29
N LYS A 46 -45.71 -50.66 -18.40
CA LYS A 46 -45.59 -51.82 -17.47
C LYS A 46 -45.34 -53.05 -18.37
N GLU A 47 -44.44 -53.98 -18.00
CA GLU A 47 -44.32 -55.36 -18.58
C GLU A 47 -43.94 -55.45 -20.10
N GLU A 48 -43.42 -56.56 -20.67
CA GLU A 48 -42.97 -57.86 -20.12
C GLU A 48 -41.92 -58.59 -21.02
N SER A 49 -41.40 -59.71 -20.49
CA SER A 49 -40.78 -60.86 -21.18
C SER A 49 -39.32 -60.78 -21.65
N MET A 50 -38.65 -61.94 -21.63
CA MET A 50 -37.20 -62.11 -21.78
C MET A 50 -36.87 -63.56 -22.20
N VAL A 51 -36.06 -63.77 -23.25
CA VAL A 51 -35.51 -65.11 -23.60
C VAL A 51 -34.02 -65.06 -23.99
N ARG A 52 -33.18 -65.37 -22.99
CA ARG A 52 -31.90 -66.11 -23.01
C ARG A 52 -30.79 -65.83 -24.05
N GLY A 53 -29.60 -65.54 -23.49
CA GLY A 53 -28.28 -65.66 -24.12
C GLY A 53 -27.17 -65.16 -23.17
N VAL A 54 -26.98 -65.75 -21.97
CA VAL A 54 -25.97 -66.80 -21.69
C VAL A 54 -24.53 -66.24 -21.81
N VAL A 55 -23.69 -66.16 -20.78
CA VAL A 55 -23.71 -66.55 -19.34
C VAL A 55 -22.74 -65.59 -18.59
N GLY A 56 -22.77 -65.29 -17.28
CA GLY A 56 -23.38 -65.89 -16.06
C GLY A 56 -22.28 -66.17 -15.01
N ALA A 57 -22.44 -66.10 -13.68
CA ALA A 57 -23.50 -65.69 -12.73
C ALA A 57 -22.81 -65.38 -11.36
N GLY A 58 -23.40 -64.85 -10.26
CA GLY A 58 -24.73 -64.39 -9.79
C GLY A 58 -24.52 -63.72 -8.40
N GLY A 59 -25.47 -63.38 -7.50
CA GLY A 59 -26.94 -63.46 -7.37
C GLY A 59 -27.32 -63.56 -5.87
N ALA A 60 -28.51 -63.19 -5.33
CA ALA A 60 -29.71 -62.50 -5.85
C ALA A 60 -30.76 -62.24 -4.71
N ALA A 61 -31.74 -61.35 -4.94
CA ALA A 61 -33.15 -61.35 -4.42
C ALA A 61 -33.46 -61.22 -2.88
N ALA A 62 -34.69 -60.92 -2.39
CA ALA A 62 -35.81 -60.06 -2.86
C ALA A 62 -36.99 -59.96 -1.81
N THR A 63 -37.91 -58.97 -2.01
CA THR A 63 -39.39 -58.97 -1.73
C THR A 63 -40.06 -58.79 -0.33
N LEU A 64 -41.15 -57.99 -0.38
CA LEU A 64 -42.51 -58.12 0.25
C LEU A 64 -42.89 -57.64 1.68
N LEU A 65 -43.85 -56.70 1.68
CA LEU A 65 -45.14 -56.58 2.43
C LEU A 65 -45.26 -56.26 3.95
N PHE A 66 -46.40 -55.61 4.22
CA PHE A 66 -47.05 -55.05 5.42
C PHE A 66 -47.20 -55.87 6.73
N LEU A 67 -47.50 -55.08 7.79
CA LEU A 67 -48.52 -55.23 8.88
C LEU A 67 -48.09 -55.52 10.33
N PHE A 68 -48.82 -54.85 11.25
CA PHE A 68 -48.79 -54.85 12.73
C PHE A 68 -47.43 -54.50 13.40
N ILE A 69 -47.27 -53.49 14.29
CA ILE A 69 -47.97 -53.00 15.51
C ILE A 69 -47.29 -53.47 16.82
N VAL A 70 -46.75 -52.46 17.53
CA VAL A 70 -46.57 -52.34 19.00
C VAL A 70 -45.49 -53.18 19.72
N SER A 71 -44.92 -52.52 20.74
CA SER A 71 -44.24 -53.03 21.94
C SER A 71 -42.69 -53.10 22.01
N THR A 72 -42.13 -52.06 22.62
CA THR A 72 -41.28 -52.10 23.85
C THR A 72 -39.98 -52.94 23.92
N VAL A 73 -38.92 -52.19 24.27
CA VAL A 73 -37.81 -52.54 25.18
C VAL A 73 -36.62 -53.36 24.63
N ALA A 74 -35.51 -52.62 24.58
CA ALA A 74 -34.09 -52.95 24.48
C ALA A 74 -33.58 -54.35 24.90
N LEU A 75 -32.56 -54.80 24.15
CA LEU A 75 -31.20 -54.97 24.70
C LEU A 75 -30.16 -54.42 23.69
N PRO A 76 -28.99 -53.90 24.13
CA PRO A 76 -27.99 -53.35 23.24
C PRO A 76 -27.10 -54.44 22.61
N LEU A 77 -26.76 -54.27 21.33
CA LEU A 77 -25.72 -55.06 20.64
C LEU A 77 -24.46 -54.22 20.43
N THR A 78 -23.31 -54.80 20.76
CA THR A 78 -22.01 -54.11 20.76
C THR A 78 -21.53 -53.79 19.35
N VAL A 79 -21.38 -52.50 19.03
CA VAL A 79 -20.73 -52.05 17.79
C VAL A 79 -19.24 -52.40 17.86
N ARG A 80 -18.72 -53.13 16.87
CA ARG A 80 -17.27 -53.33 16.69
C ARG A 80 -16.67 -52.09 16.02
N GLY A 81 -15.49 -51.66 16.46
CA GLY A 81 -14.73 -50.59 15.82
C GLY A 81 -14.19 -50.98 14.45
N ALA A 82 -13.69 -49.98 13.71
CA ALA A 82 -12.96 -50.18 12.46
C ALA A 82 -11.64 -50.96 12.68
N PRO A 83 -11.10 -51.65 11.66
CA PRO A 83 -9.79 -52.31 11.76
C PRO A 83 -8.66 -51.27 11.91
N THR A 84 -7.71 -51.54 12.79
CA THR A 84 -6.51 -50.73 13.04
C THR A 84 -5.32 -51.21 12.19
N VAL A 85 -4.30 -50.37 12.02
CA VAL A 85 -3.11 -50.71 11.21
C VAL A 85 -2.11 -51.49 12.08
N ASP A 86 -1.77 -52.71 11.67
CA ASP A 86 -0.86 -53.61 12.40
C ASP A 86 0.63 -53.43 12.03
N PHE A 87 0.90 -53.04 10.77
CA PHE A 87 2.23 -52.81 10.20
C PHE A 87 2.15 -51.95 8.93
N ILE A 88 3.28 -51.40 8.49
CA ILE A 88 3.40 -50.63 7.23
C ILE A 88 4.40 -51.29 6.27
N VAL A 89 4.23 -51.04 4.97
CA VAL A 89 5.09 -51.55 3.89
C VAL A 89 5.39 -50.43 2.90
N ILE A 90 6.65 -50.24 2.51
CA ILE A 90 7.00 -49.32 1.43
C ILE A 90 6.73 -50.03 0.09
N THR A 91 5.77 -49.52 -0.69
CA THR A 91 5.38 -50.08 -1.99
C THR A 91 5.63 -49.11 -3.13
N ASN A 92 5.67 -49.60 -4.37
CA ASN A 92 5.82 -48.78 -5.58
C ASN A 92 4.50 -48.46 -6.30
N GLY A 93 3.37 -48.43 -5.57
CA GLY A 93 2.07 -48.08 -6.13
C GLY A 93 1.00 -47.82 -5.05
N PRO A 94 0.07 -46.87 -5.30
CA PRO A 94 -0.91 -46.39 -4.31
C PRO A 94 -2.02 -47.40 -4.01
N ASN A 95 -2.74 -47.14 -2.93
CA ASN A 95 -3.92 -47.87 -2.46
C ASN A 95 -3.66 -49.38 -2.31
N GLY A 96 -2.48 -49.75 -1.83
CA GLY A 96 -2.06 -51.15 -1.70
C GLY A 96 -1.91 -51.93 -3.02
N THR A 97 -1.94 -51.26 -4.18
CA THR A 97 -1.82 -51.94 -5.50
C THR A 97 -0.37 -52.15 -5.95
N GLY A 98 0.61 -51.55 -5.26
CA GLY A 98 2.03 -51.70 -5.54
C GLY A 98 2.67 -52.95 -4.95
N SER A 99 3.90 -53.24 -5.40
CA SER A 99 4.76 -54.29 -4.84
C SER A 99 5.72 -53.71 -3.78
N TRP A 100 6.15 -54.52 -2.81
CA TRP A 100 7.14 -54.12 -1.81
C TRP A 100 8.50 -53.82 -2.47
N VAL A 101 9.12 -52.69 -2.10
CA VAL A 101 10.41 -52.24 -2.64
C VAL A 101 11.56 -53.03 -2.01
N ALA A 102 11.76 -54.26 -2.48
CA ALA A 102 12.79 -55.19 -2.01
C ALA A 102 14.24 -54.87 -2.44
N GLY A 103 14.44 -53.83 -3.28
CA GLY A 103 15.72 -53.36 -3.79
C GLY A 103 15.62 -52.94 -5.26
N ARG A 104 16.41 -51.94 -5.70
CA ARG A 104 16.37 -51.38 -7.06
C ARG A 104 17.75 -50.90 -7.52
N ASN A 105 17.93 -50.88 -8.83
CA ASN A 105 19.04 -50.22 -9.51
C ASN A 105 18.48 -49.00 -10.26
N TYR A 106 19.21 -47.89 -10.20
CA TYR A 106 18.92 -46.63 -10.89
C TYR A 106 20.19 -46.13 -11.58
N ILE A 107 20.01 -45.26 -12.57
CA ILE A 107 21.06 -44.40 -13.10
C ILE A 107 20.84 -42.96 -12.61
N PHE A 108 21.89 -42.14 -12.58
CA PHE A 108 21.81 -40.77 -12.08
C PHE A 108 20.72 -39.96 -12.80
N ALA A 109 19.97 -39.17 -12.02
CA ALA A 109 18.74 -38.43 -12.37
C ALA A 109 17.44 -39.27 -12.56
N ASP A 110 17.45 -40.60 -12.43
CA ASP A 110 16.21 -41.39 -12.29
C ASP A 110 15.34 -40.90 -11.13
N THR A 111 14.03 -41.07 -11.23
CA THR A 111 13.07 -40.74 -10.15
C THR A 111 11.93 -41.77 -10.08
N GLU A 112 11.64 -42.27 -8.89
CA GLU A 112 10.49 -43.16 -8.62
C GLU A 112 9.72 -42.71 -7.38
N THR A 113 8.40 -42.98 -7.34
CA THR A 113 7.55 -42.68 -6.17
C THR A 113 7.29 -43.95 -5.35
N PHE A 114 7.39 -43.82 -4.03
CA PHE A 114 7.08 -44.88 -3.06
C PHE A 114 5.90 -44.46 -2.16
N TRP A 115 5.11 -45.44 -1.70
CA TRP A 115 3.94 -45.27 -0.84
C TRP A 115 4.09 -46.04 0.48
N ALA A 116 3.59 -45.49 1.59
CA ALA A 116 3.57 -46.14 2.89
C ALA A 116 2.22 -46.84 3.10
N ALA A 117 2.07 -48.04 2.54
CA ALA A 117 0.84 -48.81 2.62
C ALA A 117 0.67 -49.46 4.01
N GLY A 118 -0.45 -49.17 4.69
CA GLY A 118 -0.82 -49.72 5.99
C GLY A 118 -1.63 -51.01 5.86
N TYR A 119 -1.27 -52.02 6.65
CA TYR A 119 -1.88 -53.36 6.63
C TYR A 119 -2.32 -53.80 8.02
N ASN A 120 -3.47 -54.47 8.08
CA ASN A 120 -3.95 -55.25 9.21
C ASN A 120 -3.65 -56.74 8.98
N ARG A 121 -3.15 -57.44 9.99
CA ARG A 121 -2.74 -58.86 9.97
C ARG A 121 -3.89 -59.82 9.66
N THR A 122 -5.13 -59.38 9.81
CA THR A 122 -6.35 -60.20 9.71
C THR A 122 -7.24 -59.81 8.53
N SER A 123 -7.19 -58.54 8.08
CA SER A 123 -8.05 -58.02 7.00
C SER A 123 -7.33 -57.52 5.75
N GLY A 124 -5.99 -57.50 5.72
CA GLY A 124 -5.21 -57.09 4.54
C GLY A 124 -4.85 -55.60 4.54
N TRP A 125 -4.77 -54.98 3.36
CA TRP A 125 -4.54 -53.53 3.24
C TRP A 125 -5.70 -52.75 3.86
N VAL A 126 -5.39 -51.62 4.51
CA VAL A 126 -6.36 -50.76 5.20
C VAL A 126 -6.44 -49.39 4.52
N GLU A 127 -5.32 -48.69 4.46
CA GLU A 127 -5.15 -47.35 3.86
C GLU A 127 -3.66 -47.10 3.58
N ASP A 128 -3.32 -46.06 2.82
CA ASP A 128 -1.93 -45.56 2.73
C ASP A 128 -1.74 -44.47 3.80
N VAL A 129 -0.78 -44.64 4.71
CA VAL A 129 -0.68 -43.86 5.96
C VAL A 129 0.34 -42.73 5.89
N GLU A 130 0.07 -41.59 6.53
CA GLU A 130 0.99 -40.44 6.57
C GLU A 130 2.25 -40.74 7.41
N ALA A 131 3.34 -41.06 6.71
CA ALA A 131 4.61 -41.46 7.31
C ALA A 131 5.66 -40.33 7.24
N TYR A 132 6.57 -40.31 8.22
CA TYR A 132 7.81 -39.55 8.15
C TYR A 132 8.85 -40.33 7.33
N TRP A 133 9.37 -39.71 6.28
CA TRP A 133 10.29 -40.30 5.31
C TRP A 133 11.70 -39.73 5.47
N TYR A 134 12.71 -40.61 5.49
CA TYR A 134 14.11 -40.20 5.49
C TYR A 134 15.04 -41.25 4.89
N VAL A 135 16.22 -40.81 4.46
CA VAL A 135 17.36 -41.66 4.08
C VAL A 135 18.19 -41.92 5.34
N PRO A 136 18.32 -43.17 5.83
CA PRO A 136 19.18 -43.47 6.97
C PRO A 136 20.66 -43.30 6.60
N SER A 137 21.43 -42.63 7.45
CA SER A 137 22.89 -42.52 7.32
C SER A 137 23.58 -43.79 7.82
N ASP A 138 24.15 -44.59 6.92
CA ASP A 138 24.93 -45.77 7.29
C ASP A 138 26.37 -45.37 7.72
N PRO A 139 26.87 -45.79 8.91
CA PRO A 139 28.15 -45.30 9.45
C PRO A 139 29.36 -45.99 8.78
N GLY A 140 29.57 -45.72 7.49
CA GLY A 140 30.70 -46.23 6.71
C GLY A 140 30.74 -45.77 5.25
N ASN A 141 29.58 -45.49 4.64
CA ASN A 141 29.46 -44.90 3.30
C ASN A 141 28.31 -43.89 3.29
N GLY A 142 28.55 -42.69 2.74
CA GLY A 142 27.66 -41.52 2.83
C GLY A 142 26.34 -41.64 2.06
N SER A 143 25.39 -42.43 2.59
CA SER A 143 24.10 -42.76 1.97
C SER A 143 23.24 -41.53 1.63
N ALA A 144 23.43 -40.44 2.37
CA ALA A 144 22.68 -39.19 2.28
C ALA A 144 22.94 -38.36 1.00
N PHE A 145 23.89 -38.77 0.15
CA PHE A 145 24.24 -38.09 -1.11
C PHE A 145 24.04 -38.96 -2.36
N VAL A 146 23.33 -40.09 -2.21
CA VAL A 146 23.06 -41.05 -3.32
C VAL A 146 21.65 -40.86 -3.86
N VAL A 147 20.66 -40.71 -2.96
CA VAL A 147 19.26 -40.39 -3.31
C VAL A 147 18.74 -39.23 -2.46
N ALA A 148 17.93 -38.37 -3.07
CA ALA A 148 17.22 -37.27 -2.41
C ALA A 148 15.70 -37.56 -2.36
N LEU A 149 15.01 -36.94 -1.40
CA LEU A 149 13.57 -37.04 -1.21
C LEU A 149 12.91 -35.67 -1.46
N ASN A 150 11.78 -35.63 -2.15
CA ASN A 150 11.05 -34.36 -2.37
C ASN A 150 10.43 -33.80 -1.07
N GLU A 151 9.97 -34.69 -0.19
CA GLU A 151 9.22 -34.38 1.03
C GLU A 151 9.63 -35.33 2.15
N SER A 152 9.53 -34.88 3.41
CA SER A 152 9.88 -35.66 4.60
C SER A 152 8.66 -36.16 5.39
N TYR A 153 7.43 -35.80 5.01
CA TYR A 153 6.21 -36.28 5.65
C TYR A 153 5.04 -36.36 4.66
N GLY A 154 4.39 -37.53 4.58
CA GLY A 154 3.24 -37.77 3.70
C GLY A 154 2.96 -39.26 3.50
N SER A 155 1.88 -39.62 2.82
CA SER A 155 1.57 -41.03 2.49
C SER A 155 2.42 -41.61 1.35
N SER A 156 3.13 -40.74 0.61
CA SER A 156 4.09 -41.10 -0.43
C SER A 156 5.30 -40.16 -0.45
N VAL A 157 6.39 -40.60 -1.06
CA VAL A 157 7.57 -39.78 -1.33
C VAL A 157 8.14 -40.08 -2.73
N ALA A 158 8.64 -39.06 -3.43
CA ALA A 158 9.43 -39.21 -4.65
C ALA A 158 10.91 -39.25 -4.31
N VAL A 159 11.60 -40.26 -4.82
CA VAL A 159 13.03 -40.55 -4.60
C VAL A 159 13.78 -40.28 -5.91
N ARG A 160 14.69 -39.30 -5.91
CA ARG A 160 15.54 -38.94 -7.06
C ARG A 160 16.96 -39.46 -6.85
N ALA A 161 17.57 -40.05 -7.88
CA ALA A 161 18.98 -40.40 -7.90
C ALA A 161 19.87 -39.16 -8.08
N VAL A 162 20.72 -38.83 -7.10
CA VAL A 162 21.51 -37.57 -7.04
C VAL A 162 23.01 -37.77 -6.82
N GLY A 163 23.49 -39.01 -6.77
CA GLY A 163 24.92 -39.30 -6.69
C GLY A 163 25.22 -40.80 -6.78
N TYR A 164 26.51 -41.15 -6.81
CA TYR A 164 26.97 -42.52 -6.97
C TYR A 164 26.99 -43.29 -5.64
N GLY A 165 26.45 -44.52 -5.62
CA GLY A 165 26.62 -45.42 -4.48
C GLY A 165 25.43 -46.32 -4.19
N THR A 166 25.13 -46.51 -2.90
CA THR A 166 23.98 -47.30 -2.41
C THR A 166 23.32 -46.59 -1.24
N ALA A 167 21.99 -46.55 -1.24
CA ALA A 167 21.19 -45.98 -0.15
C ALA A 167 19.94 -46.81 0.16
N PHE A 168 19.21 -46.38 1.18
CA PHE A 168 17.95 -46.98 1.63
C PHE A 168 16.97 -45.84 1.96
N VAL A 169 15.67 -46.08 1.81
CA VAL A 169 14.63 -45.12 2.23
C VAL A 169 13.77 -45.75 3.31
N ARG A 170 13.49 -45.00 4.39
CA ARG A 170 12.70 -45.46 5.54
C ARG A 170 11.45 -44.61 5.73
N ALA A 171 10.33 -45.28 5.99
CA ALA A 171 9.06 -44.70 6.38
C ALA A 171 8.78 -44.99 7.87
N THR A 172 8.21 -44.03 8.58
CA THR A 172 7.85 -44.12 10.01
C THR A 172 6.46 -43.55 10.26
N TYR A 173 5.53 -44.38 10.71
CA TYR A 173 4.15 -44.01 11.08
C TYR A 173 3.95 -44.03 12.60
N TYR A 174 3.13 -43.11 13.11
CA TYR A 174 2.84 -42.90 14.52
C TYR A 174 1.32 -42.97 14.78
N GLU A 175 0.82 -44.15 15.17
CA GLU A 175 -0.62 -44.38 15.35
C GLU A 175 -1.18 -43.58 16.54
N GLY A 176 -1.81 -42.42 16.29
CA GLY A 176 -2.35 -41.53 17.33
C GLY A 176 -1.40 -40.43 17.80
N GLY A 177 -0.23 -40.26 17.17
CA GLY A 177 0.72 -39.17 17.44
C GLY A 177 2.00 -39.60 18.17
N TYR A 178 2.88 -38.63 18.44
CA TYR A 178 4.31 -38.81 18.77
C TYR A 178 4.67 -39.66 20.02
N ASN A 179 3.70 -40.13 20.82
CA ASN A 179 3.91 -40.94 22.03
C ASN A 179 3.32 -42.37 21.93
N TYR A 180 2.93 -42.82 20.73
CA TYR A 180 2.22 -44.09 20.53
C TYR A 180 2.97 -45.06 19.59
N THR A 181 2.33 -46.18 19.24
CA THR A 181 2.93 -47.34 18.56
C THR A 181 3.69 -46.94 17.29
N LEU A 182 4.99 -47.21 17.28
CA LEU A 182 5.89 -46.89 16.18
C LEU A 182 5.87 -48.00 15.13
N LEU A 183 5.34 -47.73 13.94
CA LEU A 183 5.41 -48.66 12.80
C LEU A 183 6.43 -48.15 11.78
N GLN A 184 7.40 -48.99 11.42
CA GLN A 184 8.49 -48.64 10.50
C GLN A 184 8.68 -49.68 9.42
N ASN A 185 9.09 -49.24 8.23
CA ASN A 185 9.56 -50.09 7.14
C ASN A 185 10.70 -49.39 6.39
N THR A 186 11.62 -50.16 5.80
CA THR A 186 12.77 -49.65 5.04
C THR A 186 12.84 -50.42 3.73
N THR A 187 13.17 -49.75 2.63
CA THR A 187 13.40 -50.40 1.34
C THR A 187 14.57 -51.40 1.42
N GLY A 188 14.64 -52.31 0.46
CA GLY A 188 15.92 -52.91 0.10
C GLY A 188 16.91 -51.88 -0.48
N PRO A 189 18.13 -52.30 -0.85
CA PRO A 189 19.17 -51.41 -1.33
C PRO A 189 18.76 -50.73 -2.65
N LEU A 190 19.04 -49.44 -2.72
CA LEU A 190 18.86 -48.59 -3.90
C LEU A 190 20.26 -48.26 -4.42
N HIS A 191 20.71 -48.97 -5.46
CA HIS A 191 22.01 -48.76 -6.09
C HIS A 191 21.89 -47.71 -7.19
N VAL A 192 22.78 -46.72 -7.22
CA VAL A 192 22.80 -45.66 -8.25
C VAL A 192 24.16 -45.63 -8.94
N SER A 193 24.17 -45.78 -10.27
CA SER A 193 25.35 -45.54 -11.10
C SER A 193 25.32 -44.16 -11.78
N VAL A 194 26.47 -43.69 -12.23
CA VAL A 194 26.65 -42.39 -12.90
C VAL A 194 27.09 -42.56 -14.37
N ASP A 195 26.80 -43.72 -14.96
CA ASP A 195 27.30 -44.14 -16.27
C ASP A 195 26.73 -43.31 -17.45
N ASN A 196 25.75 -42.44 -17.19
CA ASN A 196 25.21 -41.47 -18.14
C ASN A 196 25.86 -40.07 -18.05
N VAL A 197 26.77 -39.83 -17.10
CA VAL A 197 27.43 -38.53 -16.93
C VAL A 197 28.68 -38.45 -17.81
N ASP A 198 28.60 -37.69 -18.91
CA ASP A 198 29.70 -37.48 -19.85
C ASP A 198 30.61 -36.30 -19.46
N SER A 199 30.09 -35.30 -18.74
CA SER A 199 30.85 -34.11 -18.33
C SER A 199 30.25 -33.39 -17.11
N VAL A 200 31.04 -32.51 -16.50
CA VAL A 200 30.66 -31.67 -15.35
C VAL A 200 31.07 -30.22 -15.57
N VAL A 201 30.30 -29.27 -15.02
CA VAL A 201 30.54 -27.82 -15.09
C VAL A 201 30.32 -27.20 -13.71
N ILE A 202 31.25 -26.36 -13.22
CA ILE A 202 31.03 -25.56 -12.01
C ILE A 202 30.16 -24.34 -12.35
N ARG A 203 29.08 -24.12 -11.59
CA ARG A 203 28.09 -23.06 -11.81
C ARG A 203 27.84 -22.22 -10.56
N THR A 204 27.40 -20.97 -10.74
CA THR A 204 27.08 -19.99 -9.67
C THR A 204 25.69 -20.16 -9.05
N ASP A 205 24.99 -21.26 -9.33
CA ASP A 205 23.59 -21.51 -8.95
C ASP A 205 23.24 -22.98 -9.20
N TYR A 206 22.18 -23.47 -8.57
CA TYR A 206 21.76 -24.89 -8.59
C TYR A 206 20.76 -25.22 -9.70
N ASP A 207 20.44 -26.52 -9.80
CA ASP A 207 19.58 -27.14 -10.81
C ASP A 207 19.92 -26.74 -12.27
N GLY A 208 21.22 -26.54 -12.54
CA GLY A 208 21.73 -26.10 -13.84
C GLY A 208 21.54 -24.61 -14.14
N GLY A 209 21.13 -23.82 -13.14
CA GLY A 209 20.97 -22.36 -13.17
C GLY A 209 22.28 -21.58 -13.30
N GLY A 210 22.25 -20.27 -13.08
CA GLY A 210 23.47 -19.43 -13.05
C GLY A 210 24.32 -19.47 -14.34
N SER A 211 25.59 -19.10 -14.22
CA SER A 211 26.59 -19.17 -15.29
C SER A 211 27.74 -20.09 -14.90
N TRP A 212 28.61 -20.47 -15.85
CA TRP A 212 29.90 -21.09 -15.51
C TRP A 212 30.75 -20.08 -14.73
N VAL A 213 31.38 -20.54 -13.64
CA VAL A 213 32.20 -19.68 -12.77
C VAL A 213 33.49 -19.28 -13.50
N GLY A 214 33.44 -18.12 -14.15
CA GLY A 214 34.53 -17.56 -14.93
C GLY A 214 35.64 -16.90 -14.11
N ALA A 215 36.35 -15.95 -14.72
CA ALA A 215 37.30 -15.12 -13.99
C ALA A 215 36.53 -14.01 -13.25
N THR A 216 36.59 -14.03 -11.92
CA THR A 216 35.75 -13.21 -11.03
C THR A 216 36.63 -12.43 -10.05
N ALA A 217 36.23 -11.20 -9.74
CA ALA A 217 36.89 -10.36 -8.73
C ALA A 217 36.04 -10.29 -7.45
N TYR A 218 36.68 -10.57 -6.32
CA TYR A 218 36.10 -10.56 -4.98
C TYR A 218 36.77 -9.49 -4.11
N ARG A 219 36.08 -9.09 -3.05
CA ARG A 219 36.68 -8.36 -1.91
C ARG A 219 37.17 -9.39 -0.89
N LEU A 220 38.12 -9.01 -0.03
CA LEU A 220 38.51 -9.83 1.12
C LEU A 220 37.28 -10.14 2.01
N TYR A 221 37.18 -11.38 2.49
CA TYR A 221 36.06 -11.91 3.28
C TYR A 221 34.69 -11.99 2.57
N ALA A 222 34.66 -11.87 1.24
CA ALA A 222 33.50 -12.29 0.45
C ALA A 222 33.40 -13.82 0.34
N SER A 223 32.18 -14.35 0.28
CA SER A 223 31.86 -15.76 0.02
C SER A 223 30.94 -15.93 -1.20
N ASP A 224 30.85 -17.15 -1.72
CA ASP A 224 30.07 -17.52 -2.92
C ASP A 224 29.73 -19.03 -2.91
N ASP A 225 28.66 -19.42 -3.59
CA ASP A 225 28.15 -20.81 -3.63
C ASP A 225 28.41 -21.45 -5.00
N PHE A 226 29.10 -22.59 -5.02
CA PHE A 226 29.45 -23.29 -6.25
C PHE A 226 28.76 -24.67 -6.37
N HIS A 227 28.11 -24.89 -7.51
CA HIS A 227 27.35 -26.11 -7.82
C HIS A 227 28.02 -26.90 -8.94
N ALA A 228 28.04 -28.23 -8.84
CA ALA A 228 28.63 -29.11 -9.84
C ALA A 228 27.51 -29.75 -10.69
N ALA A 229 27.26 -29.20 -11.87
CA ALA A 229 26.20 -29.64 -12.76
C ALA A 229 26.69 -30.75 -13.71
N ALA A 230 25.99 -31.88 -13.75
CA ALA A 230 26.27 -33.03 -14.61
C ALA A 230 25.53 -32.98 -15.95
N TYR A 231 26.22 -33.41 -17.02
CA TYR A 231 25.71 -33.37 -18.39
C TYR A 231 25.94 -34.69 -19.14
N ASN A 232 24.96 -35.08 -19.94
CA ASN A 232 25.02 -36.14 -20.95
C ASN A 232 25.04 -35.56 -22.37
N ALA A 233 25.79 -36.18 -23.28
CA ALA A 233 25.97 -35.73 -24.66
C ALA A 233 24.69 -35.81 -25.53
N THR A 234 23.66 -36.57 -25.10
CA THR A 234 22.38 -36.73 -25.81
C THR A 234 21.20 -36.08 -25.09
N GLN A 235 21.19 -36.08 -23.76
CA GLN A 235 20.09 -35.52 -22.95
C GLN A 235 20.34 -34.09 -22.47
N GLY A 236 21.59 -33.59 -22.53
CA GLY A 236 21.95 -32.29 -22.00
C GLY A 236 22.17 -32.34 -20.48
N TYR A 237 21.65 -31.36 -19.74
CA TYR A 237 21.77 -31.31 -18.28
C TYR A 237 20.95 -32.43 -17.62
N LEU A 238 21.55 -33.17 -16.69
CA LEU A 238 20.91 -34.27 -15.96
C LEU A 238 20.49 -33.87 -14.53
N GLY A 239 21.33 -33.12 -13.83
CA GLY A 239 21.20 -32.86 -12.40
C GLY A 239 22.50 -32.31 -11.81
N ASP A 240 22.42 -31.68 -10.64
CA ASP A 240 23.62 -31.39 -9.85
C ASP A 240 24.09 -32.68 -9.16
N ILE A 241 25.42 -32.88 -9.14
CA ILE A 241 26.05 -34.13 -8.70
C ILE A 241 27.01 -33.89 -7.54
N ALA A 242 27.00 -34.79 -6.56
CA ALA A 242 27.94 -34.75 -5.44
C ALA A 242 29.40 -34.81 -5.92
N ALA A 243 30.20 -33.82 -5.54
CA ALA A 243 31.57 -33.64 -6.02
C ALA A 243 32.55 -33.31 -4.88
N ASN A 244 33.79 -33.79 -5.00
CA ASN A 244 34.89 -33.34 -4.15
C ASN A 244 35.40 -31.98 -4.62
N TRP A 245 35.51 -31.02 -3.71
CA TRP A 245 35.92 -29.64 -3.98
C TRP A 245 37.34 -29.37 -3.49
N THR A 246 38.12 -28.61 -4.27
CA THR A 246 39.51 -28.22 -3.92
C THR A 246 39.81 -26.79 -4.38
N SER A 247 40.68 -26.07 -3.65
CA SER A 247 41.18 -24.73 -4.01
C SER A 247 42.69 -24.77 -4.26
N SER A 248 43.16 -24.14 -5.32
CA SER A 248 44.59 -24.12 -5.69
C SER A 248 45.46 -23.31 -4.73
N ALA A 249 44.88 -22.32 -4.05
CA ALA A 249 45.55 -21.48 -3.07
C ALA A 249 44.64 -21.25 -1.84
N PRO A 250 44.61 -22.20 -0.89
CA PRO A 250 43.79 -22.13 0.33
C PRO A 250 44.02 -20.86 1.19
N SER A 251 45.19 -20.23 1.08
CA SER A 251 45.52 -18.97 1.76
C SER A 251 44.93 -17.72 1.10
N VAL A 252 44.33 -17.84 -0.08
CA VAL A 252 43.61 -16.77 -0.78
C VAL A 252 42.10 -17.01 -0.69
N GLY A 253 41.67 -18.26 -0.91
CA GLY A 253 40.29 -18.67 -0.71
C GLY A 253 40.15 -20.16 -0.41
N LEU A 254 39.29 -20.49 0.54
CA LEU A 254 38.93 -21.84 0.95
C LEU A 254 37.68 -22.30 0.20
N VAL A 255 37.56 -23.60 -0.06
CA VAL A 255 36.31 -24.24 -0.49
C VAL A 255 36.14 -25.55 0.27
N TYR A 256 34.91 -25.87 0.67
CA TYR A 256 34.57 -27.15 1.29
C TYR A 256 33.13 -27.55 0.97
N LEU A 257 32.80 -28.83 1.15
CA LEU A 257 31.48 -29.38 0.86
C LEU A 257 30.51 -29.07 2.00
N GLU A 258 29.41 -28.40 1.71
CA GLU A 258 28.26 -28.27 2.60
C GLU A 258 27.04 -29.05 2.08
N ALA A 259 26.17 -29.47 3.00
CA ALA A 259 24.89 -30.07 2.72
C ALA A 259 23.78 -29.06 3.04
N GLY A 260 22.87 -28.80 2.11
CA GLY A 260 21.80 -27.81 2.26
C GLY A 260 20.93 -28.06 3.50
N ASN A 261 21.14 -27.28 4.57
CA ASN A 261 20.52 -27.50 5.88
C ASN A 261 19.42 -26.46 6.21
N GLY A 262 18.79 -25.90 5.17
CA GLY A 262 17.78 -24.86 5.28
C GLY A 262 16.79 -24.85 4.12
N THR A 263 15.53 -24.49 4.41
CA THR A 263 14.47 -24.18 3.42
C THR A 263 14.38 -25.12 2.20
N GLY A 264 13.91 -26.36 2.43
CA GLY A 264 13.32 -27.21 1.38
C GLY A 264 14.25 -28.13 0.59
N HIS A 265 15.57 -28.00 0.69
CA HIS A 265 16.51 -28.71 -0.20
C HIS A 265 17.24 -29.87 0.51
N ALA A 266 16.49 -30.89 0.94
CA ALA A 266 17.03 -32.04 1.66
C ALA A 266 17.82 -33.00 0.74
N GLY A 267 19.14 -32.84 0.68
CA GLY A 267 20.08 -33.85 0.17
C GLY A 267 20.94 -33.49 -1.04
N ILE A 268 20.88 -32.25 -1.56
CA ILE A 268 21.77 -31.79 -2.64
C ILE A 268 23.00 -31.06 -2.01
N PRO A 269 24.24 -31.52 -2.24
CA PRO A 269 25.44 -30.89 -1.71
C PRO A 269 26.04 -29.84 -2.66
N PHE A 270 26.74 -28.86 -2.12
CA PHE A 270 27.41 -27.78 -2.88
C PHE A 270 28.78 -27.44 -2.27
N GLY A 271 29.58 -26.66 -3.00
CA GLY A 271 30.89 -26.17 -2.55
C GLY A 271 30.81 -24.73 -2.06
N TYR A 272 30.89 -24.52 -0.76
CA TYR A 272 30.91 -23.17 -0.16
C TYR A 272 32.31 -22.56 -0.26
N PHE A 273 32.45 -21.42 -0.94
CA PHE A 273 33.73 -20.73 -1.15
C PHE A 273 33.83 -19.46 -0.30
N VAL A 274 35.00 -19.22 0.32
CA VAL A 274 35.27 -18.01 1.13
C VAL A 274 36.66 -17.47 0.84
N THR A 275 36.75 -16.17 0.58
CA THR A 275 38.04 -15.47 0.42
C THR A 275 38.64 -15.11 1.78
N VAL A 276 39.94 -15.39 1.97
CA VAL A 276 40.65 -15.27 3.25
C VAL A 276 41.98 -14.53 3.16
N GLY A 277 42.46 -14.21 1.95
CA GLY A 277 43.67 -13.42 1.72
C GLY A 277 43.68 -12.78 0.34
N GLU A 278 44.51 -11.75 0.14
CA GLU A 278 44.71 -11.11 -1.16
C GLU A 278 45.49 -12.02 -2.13
N GLY A 279 45.22 -11.88 -3.44
CA GLY A 279 45.88 -12.68 -4.48
C GLY A 279 44.89 -13.29 -5.47
N PHE A 280 45.13 -14.53 -5.89
CA PHE A 280 44.19 -15.29 -6.72
C PHE A 280 44.19 -16.79 -6.43
N THR A 281 43.08 -17.46 -6.71
CA THR A 281 42.91 -18.92 -6.65
C THR A 281 42.00 -19.43 -7.77
N TYR A 282 41.93 -20.76 -7.90
CA TYR A 282 40.99 -21.50 -8.75
C TYR A 282 40.34 -22.59 -7.90
N VAL A 283 39.05 -22.85 -8.11
CA VAL A 283 38.34 -23.96 -7.47
C VAL A 283 38.10 -25.08 -8.48
N THR A 284 38.24 -26.34 -8.05
CA THR A 284 38.04 -27.54 -8.89
C THR A 284 37.06 -28.51 -8.23
N ALA A 285 36.12 -29.03 -9.01
CA ALA A 285 35.12 -30.02 -8.62
C ALA A 285 35.37 -31.34 -9.33
N MET A 286 35.21 -32.47 -8.61
CA MET A 286 35.37 -33.83 -9.13
C MET A 286 34.20 -34.73 -8.69
N PRO A 287 33.23 -35.06 -9.57
CA PRO A 287 32.05 -35.85 -9.21
C PRO A 287 32.38 -37.25 -8.71
N ILE A 288 31.76 -37.62 -7.58
CA ILE A 288 31.97 -38.89 -6.90
C ILE A 288 31.47 -40.03 -7.80
N GLY A 289 32.29 -41.08 -7.95
CA GLY A 289 32.02 -42.20 -8.87
C GLY A 289 32.53 -42.01 -10.30
N THR A 290 33.03 -40.82 -10.65
CA THR A 290 33.57 -40.53 -12.00
C THR A 290 35.08 -40.27 -11.97
N SER A 291 35.71 -40.19 -13.15
CA SER A 291 37.04 -39.61 -13.35
C SER A 291 36.99 -38.17 -13.91
N LEU A 292 35.82 -37.54 -13.91
CA LEU A 292 35.59 -36.22 -14.48
C LEU A 292 36.01 -35.10 -13.52
N SER A 293 36.36 -33.94 -14.08
CA SER A 293 36.60 -32.74 -13.29
C SER A 293 36.33 -31.45 -14.08
N ASN A 294 36.08 -30.37 -13.37
CA ASN A 294 35.97 -29.02 -13.93
C ASN A 294 36.59 -28.00 -12.97
N THR A 295 37.16 -26.92 -13.51
CA THR A 295 37.86 -25.86 -12.75
C THR A 295 37.28 -24.50 -13.13
N THR A 296 37.17 -23.60 -12.16
CA THR A 296 36.73 -22.21 -12.36
C THR A 296 37.73 -21.41 -13.20
N GLY A 297 37.30 -20.24 -13.67
CA GLY A 297 38.25 -19.18 -14.04
C GLY A 297 39.00 -18.63 -12.83
N ARG A 298 39.88 -17.66 -13.07
CA ARG A 298 40.74 -17.05 -12.05
C ARG A 298 39.93 -16.19 -11.09
N LEU A 299 39.83 -16.61 -9.84
CA LEU A 299 39.18 -15.87 -8.76
C LEU A 299 40.23 -14.95 -8.12
N THR A 300 40.03 -13.62 -8.15
CA THR A 300 41.03 -12.61 -7.72
C THR A 300 40.48 -11.78 -6.56
N VAL A 301 41.29 -11.49 -5.54
CA VAL A 301 40.86 -10.79 -4.31
C VAL A 301 41.58 -9.43 -4.20
N MET A 302 40.82 -8.35 -3.93
CA MET A 302 41.31 -6.96 -3.94
C MET A 302 41.06 -6.21 -2.62
N GLY A 303 41.99 -5.34 -2.23
CA GLY A 303 41.94 -4.47 -1.03
C GLY A 303 41.72 -2.98 -1.31
N ILE A 304 41.51 -2.20 -0.24
CA ILE A 304 41.20 -0.75 -0.24
C ILE A 304 42.41 0.05 0.25
N ASP A 305 42.75 1.16 -0.41
CA ASP A 305 43.85 2.05 -0.02
C ASP A 305 43.37 3.43 0.50
N ALA A 306 42.22 3.92 0.05
CA ALA A 306 41.66 5.22 0.47
C ALA A 306 40.14 5.29 0.28
N ILE A 307 39.49 6.30 0.90
CA ILE A 307 38.10 6.68 0.64
C ILE A 307 37.98 8.19 0.36
N ALA A 308 36.94 8.60 -0.36
CA ALA A 308 36.60 10.00 -0.60
C ALA A 308 35.07 10.23 -0.56
N ILE A 309 34.65 11.39 -0.04
CA ILE A 309 33.27 11.87 -0.17
C ILE A 309 33.09 12.51 -1.55
N VAL A 310 32.13 12.02 -2.32
CA VAL A 310 31.86 12.44 -3.71
C VAL A 310 30.38 12.78 -3.95
N ASP A 311 30.12 13.57 -5.00
CA ASP A 311 28.80 14.12 -5.33
C ASP A 311 27.99 13.34 -6.38
N ALA A 312 28.46 12.17 -6.81
CA ALA A 312 27.67 11.21 -7.59
C ALA A 312 28.17 9.76 -7.37
N PRO A 313 27.28 8.75 -7.46
CA PRO A 313 27.60 7.34 -7.16
C PRO A 313 28.41 6.65 -8.27
N ASN A 314 28.79 5.39 -8.02
CA ASN A 314 29.38 4.47 -8.99
C ASN A 314 30.66 5.00 -9.68
N GLY A 315 31.44 5.80 -8.94
CA GLY A 315 32.68 6.41 -9.45
C GLY A 315 32.48 7.57 -10.43
N ALA A 316 31.26 8.07 -10.62
CA ALA A 316 30.97 9.23 -11.47
C ALA A 316 31.18 10.58 -10.76
N GLY A 317 31.21 10.60 -9.42
CA GLY A 317 31.30 11.82 -8.62
C GLY A 317 32.71 12.39 -8.46
N SER A 318 32.77 13.69 -8.21
CA SER A 318 34.00 14.41 -7.85
C SER A 318 34.08 14.65 -6.34
N TRP A 319 35.29 14.83 -5.80
CA TRP A 319 35.47 15.12 -4.37
C TRP A 319 34.87 16.49 -3.99
N VAL A 320 34.15 16.53 -2.86
CA VAL A 320 33.38 17.69 -2.42
C VAL A 320 34.27 18.75 -1.75
N ALA A 321 34.87 19.60 -2.58
CA ALA A 321 35.81 20.64 -2.14
C ALA A 321 35.15 21.83 -1.40
N SER A 322 33.91 22.18 -1.74
CA SER A 322 33.06 23.18 -1.05
C SER A 322 31.71 23.28 -1.74
N ARG A 323 30.63 23.63 -1.02
CA ARG A 323 29.33 24.01 -1.61
C ARG A 323 28.66 25.11 -0.76
N ASP A 324 27.88 25.95 -1.42
CA ASP A 324 27.08 27.02 -0.81
C ASP A 324 25.59 26.73 -1.05
N TYR A 325 24.75 26.99 -0.05
CA TYR A 325 23.32 26.64 0.00
C TYR A 325 22.47 27.79 0.56
N LEU A 326 21.18 27.76 0.25
CA LEU A 326 20.13 28.54 0.90
C LEU A 326 19.39 27.68 1.95
N PHE A 327 18.76 28.34 2.92
CA PHE A 327 18.00 27.66 3.96
C PHE A 327 16.74 26.99 3.39
N GLY A 328 16.63 25.68 3.56
CA GLY A 328 15.62 24.82 2.92
C GLY A 328 16.17 23.92 1.81
N ASP A 329 17.42 24.14 1.36
CA ASP A 329 18.07 23.26 0.38
C ASP A 329 18.44 21.89 0.98
N SER A 330 18.57 20.90 0.09
CA SER A 330 19.01 19.54 0.42
C SER A 330 19.89 18.95 -0.69
N ASP A 331 20.95 18.22 -0.31
CA ASP A 331 21.96 17.64 -1.20
C ASP A 331 22.16 16.14 -0.93
N ARG A 332 22.95 15.43 -1.74
CA ARG A 332 23.29 14.01 -1.49
C ARG A 332 24.74 13.70 -1.87
N PHE A 333 25.40 12.93 -1.00
CA PHE A 333 26.80 12.51 -1.17
C PHE A 333 26.95 10.99 -1.05
N TRP A 334 28.08 10.49 -1.53
CA TRP A 334 28.48 9.07 -1.52
C TRP A 334 29.90 8.91 -1.01
N ALA A 335 30.20 7.75 -0.41
CA ALA A 335 31.55 7.40 0.03
C ALA A 335 32.16 6.39 -0.95
N ALA A 336 33.10 6.85 -1.77
CA ALA A 336 33.77 6.06 -2.78
C ALA A 336 35.13 5.53 -2.27
N ALA A 337 35.39 4.23 -2.44
CA ALA A 337 36.67 3.60 -2.10
C ALA A 337 37.58 3.46 -3.34
N TYR A 338 38.87 3.65 -3.11
CA TYR A 338 39.91 3.65 -4.13
C TYR A 338 41.07 2.72 -3.76
N ASN A 339 41.65 2.11 -4.78
CA ASN A 339 42.91 1.36 -4.74
C ASN A 339 43.98 2.13 -5.53
N ALA A 340 45.20 2.23 -5.02
CA ALA A 340 46.29 3.00 -5.61
C ALA A 340 46.77 2.43 -6.97
N THR A 341 46.49 1.16 -7.25
CA THR A 341 46.82 0.47 -8.51
C THR A 341 45.63 0.43 -9.48
N PHE A 342 44.41 0.25 -8.98
CA PHE A 342 43.23 -0.01 -9.81
C PHE A 342 42.22 1.15 -9.92
N GLY A 343 42.40 2.24 -9.18
CA GLY A 343 41.48 3.38 -9.20
C GLY A 343 40.25 3.16 -8.32
N TRP A 344 39.07 3.63 -8.75
CA TRP A 344 37.82 3.42 -8.02
C TRP A 344 37.47 1.92 -7.94
N ILE A 345 37.11 1.45 -6.75
CA ILE A 345 36.75 0.04 -6.49
C ILE A 345 35.23 -0.11 -6.44
N ALA A 346 34.59 0.71 -5.61
CA ALA A 346 33.18 0.64 -5.25
C ALA A 346 32.79 1.82 -4.36
N ASP A 347 31.49 2.08 -4.24
CA ASP A 347 30.96 2.85 -3.12
C ASP A 347 30.88 1.92 -1.88
N VAL A 348 31.25 2.43 -0.70
CA VAL A 348 31.44 1.65 0.54
C VAL A 348 30.67 2.22 1.72
N SER A 349 30.18 1.33 2.60
CA SER A 349 29.43 1.74 3.78
C SER A 349 30.35 2.35 4.84
N VAL A 350 30.17 3.63 5.12
CA VAL A 350 30.91 4.41 6.11
C VAL A 350 29.98 4.90 7.21
N TYR A 351 30.55 5.30 8.34
CA TYR A 351 29.85 6.12 9.33
C TYR A 351 29.92 7.59 8.90
N TRP A 352 28.77 8.26 8.91
CA TRP A 352 28.61 9.66 8.51
C TRP A 352 28.46 10.56 9.74
N THR A 353 29.23 11.63 9.81
CA THR A 353 29.23 12.59 10.92
C THR A 353 29.36 14.04 10.44
N THR A 354 28.64 14.98 11.05
CA THR A 354 28.71 16.41 10.71
C THR A 354 29.79 17.10 11.54
N GLY A 355 30.85 17.57 10.90
CA GLY A 355 31.94 18.31 11.53
C GLY A 355 31.64 19.80 11.70
N THR A 356 32.32 20.42 12.66
CA THR A 356 32.44 21.89 12.79
C THR A 356 33.00 22.54 11.52
N ASP A 357 32.93 23.87 11.43
CA ASP A 357 33.70 24.61 10.43
C ASP A 357 35.21 24.25 10.50
N PRO A 358 35.85 23.83 9.39
CA PRO A 358 37.28 23.56 9.34
C PRO A 358 38.18 24.76 9.71
N THR A 359 37.67 26.00 9.65
CA THR A 359 38.39 27.20 10.12
C THR A 359 38.09 27.64 11.56
N GLY A 360 37.23 26.91 12.29
CA GLY A 360 37.00 27.08 13.73
C GLY A 360 35.67 27.75 14.08
N GLY A 361 34.59 26.96 14.14
CA GLY A 361 33.24 27.43 14.49
C GLY A 361 32.31 26.33 15.03
N SER A 362 31.07 26.70 15.35
CA SER A 362 30.04 25.89 16.04
C SER A 362 29.80 24.47 15.48
N SER A 363 29.20 23.60 16.30
CA SER A 363 28.91 22.19 15.94
C SER A 363 28.04 22.06 14.68
N GLY A 364 28.56 21.35 13.67
CA GLY A 364 28.02 21.32 12.31
C GLY A 364 26.57 20.84 12.19
N GLY A 365 26.12 19.98 13.10
CA GLY A 365 24.72 19.53 13.19
C GLY A 365 23.69 20.66 13.38
N ARG A 366 24.12 21.87 13.73
CA ARG A 366 23.29 23.09 13.82
C ARG A 366 23.12 23.82 12.47
N VAL A 367 23.92 23.48 11.46
CA VAL A 367 23.95 24.13 10.14
C VAL A 367 23.44 23.17 9.06
N ILE A 368 23.83 21.90 9.15
CA ILE A 368 23.42 20.82 8.23
C ILE A 368 23.08 19.54 9.00
N ARG A 369 22.29 18.64 8.42
CA ARG A 369 21.89 17.37 9.04
C ARG A 369 21.89 16.21 8.04
N GLY A 370 22.43 15.06 8.42
CA GLY A 370 22.40 13.83 7.62
C GLY A 370 21.12 13.00 7.81
N ASP A 371 20.64 12.33 6.75
CA ASP A 371 19.52 11.36 6.81
C ASP A 371 19.90 10.01 7.45
N THR A 372 21.19 9.63 7.43
CA THR A 372 21.73 8.42 8.07
C THR A 372 23.05 8.68 8.78
N SER A 373 23.35 7.84 9.79
CA SER A 373 24.65 7.75 10.46
C SER A 373 25.55 6.64 9.91
N TYR A 374 25.02 5.71 9.10
CA TYR A 374 25.80 4.63 8.47
C TYR A 374 25.25 4.25 7.09
N GLY A 375 26.11 4.08 6.09
CA GLY A 375 25.74 3.64 4.75
C GLY A 375 26.68 4.13 3.64
N THR A 376 26.40 3.77 2.38
CA THR A 376 27.18 4.20 1.21
C THR A 376 26.90 5.63 0.76
N THR A 377 25.82 6.23 1.24
CA THR A 377 25.32 7.56 0.88
C THR A 377 24.65 8.23 2.06
N VAL A 378 24.63 9.56 2.06
CA VAL A 378 23.87 10.39 3.00
C VAL A 378 23.24 11.56 2.24
N ARG A 379 21.96 11.87 2.51
CA ARG A 379 21.33 13.16 2.18
C ARG A 379 21.70 14.15 3.25
N VAL A 380 22.07 15.36 2.84
CA VAL A 380 22.37 16.46 3.73
C VAL A 380 21.30 17.53 3.55
N ASP A 381 20.47 17.73 4.58
CA ASP A 381 19.48 18.79 4.64
C ASP A 381 20.07 20.02 5.37
N THR A 382 19.77 21.22 4.87
CA THR A 382 20.13 22.45 5.59
C THR A 382 19.28 22.61 6.85
N ASN A 383 19.93 22.97 7.97
CA ASN A 383 19.35 22.92 9.32
C ASN A 383 19.47 24.26 10.08
N GLY A 384 20.31 25.17 9.59
CA GLY A 384 20.50 26.51 10.16
C GLY A 384 21.58 27.31 9.42
N TYR A 385 21.78 28.56 9.82
CA TYR A 385 22.75 29.47 9.22
C TYR A 385 24.20 29.17 9.67
N GLY A 386 25.17 29.20 8.75
CA GLY A 386 26.59 29.13 9.10
C GLY A 386 27.46 28.33 8.13
N VAL A 387 28.50 27.68 8.65
CA VAL A 387 29.43 26.82 7.90
C VAL A 387 29.63 25.51 8.67
N ALA A 388 29.64 24.39 7.95
CA ALA A 388 29.91 23.05 8.50
C ALA A 388 30.75 22.21 7.53
N SER A 389 31.05 20.98 7.94
CA SER A 389 31.68 19.96 7.11
C SER A 389 30.98 18.61 7.28
N LEU A 390 31.13 17.70 6.32
CA LEU A 390 30.68 16.31 6.42
C LEU A 390 31.89 15.39 6.43
N ASN A 391 31.91 14.42 7.34
CA ASN A 391 32.98 13.44 7.53
C ASN A 391 32.46 12.01 7.37
N ALA A 392 33.27 11.17 6.73
CA ALA A 392 33.01 9.77 6.42
C ALA A 392 34.14 8.90 6.99
N THR A 393 33.79 7.88 7.79
CA THR A 393 34.78 6.98 8.41
C THR A 393 34.48 5.51 8.11
N PHE A 394 35.47 4.80 7.57
CA PHE A 394 35.46 3.36 7.32
C PHE A 394 36.24 2.61 8.42
N TYR A 395 35.59 1.60 9.00
CA TYR A 395 36.14 0.76 10.06
C TYR A 395 36.39 -0.67 9.55
N GLU A 396 37.49 -1.28 9.98
CA GLU A 396 37.83 -2.68 9.69
C GLU A 396 38.40 -3.34 10.96
N GLY A 397 38.06 -4.61 11.20
CA GLY A 397 38.58 -5.37 12.36
C GLY A 397 38.22 -4.81 13.75
N GLY A 398 37.31 -3.83 13.83
CA GLY A 398 36.95 -3.11 15.05
C GLY A 398 37.73 -1.80 15.30
N GLY A 399 38.59 -1.36 14.37
CA GLY A 399 39.29 -0.08 14.41
C GLY A 399 38.94 0.82 13.23
N GLU A 400 39.12 2.14 13.40
CA GLU A 400 39.08 3.09 12.28
C GLU A 400 40.29 2.84 11.36
N ARG A 401 40.07 2.82 10.04
CA ARG A 401 41.14 2.55 9.07
C ARG A 401 41.30 3.63 8.00
N TYR A 402 40.20 4.20 7.49
CA TYR A 402 40.22 5.29 6.53
C TYR A 402 39.11 6.30 6.83
N SER A 403 39.42 7.59 6.77
CA SER A 403 38.43 8.68 6.91
C SER A 403 38.67 9.80 5.91
N ASN A 404 37.60 10.52 5.55
CA ASN A 404 37.64 11.64 4.62
C ASN A 404 36.57 12.69 4.97
N THR A 405 36.94 13.96 4.86
CA THR A 405 36.06 15.11 5.16
C THR A 405 35.88 15.97 3.92
N THR A 406 34.69 16.54 3.73
CA THR A 406 34.44 17.59 2.74
C THR A 406 35.16 18.88 3.12
N GLY A 407 35.34 19.78 2.16
CA GLY A 407 35.56 21.19 2.49
C GLY A 407 34.27 21.87 2.98
N PRO A 408 34.28 23.22 3.11
CA PRO A 408 33.21 23.95 3.77
C PRO A 408 31.88 23.88 3.01
N LEU A 409 30.82 23.57 3.76
CA LEU A 409 29.43 23.60 3.35
C LEU A 409 28.78 24.81 4.01
N ARG A 410 28.44 25.86 3.25
CA ARG A 410 27.93 27.15 3.77
C ARG A 410 26.43 27.25 3.55
N VAL A 411 25.69 27.77 4.53
CA VAL A 411 24.23 27.95 4.45
C VAL A 411 23.87 29.39 4.78
N SER A 412 23.24 30.08 3.83
CA SER A 412 22.68 31.42 4.02
C SER A 412 21.17 31.40 4.25
N VAL A 413 20.64 32.51 4.77
CA VAL A 413 19.20 32.74 5.04
C VAL A 413 18.61 33.87 4.19
N ASP A 414 19.30 34.26 3.11
CA ASP A 414 18.90 35.37 2.21
C ASP A 414 17.54 35.13 1.50
N ASN A 415 17.01 33.91 1.52
CA ASN A 415 15.70 33.55 0.98
C ASN A 415 14.55 33.63 2.01
N VAL A 416 14.81 34.01 3.26
CA VAL A 416 13.80 34.10 4.33
C VAL A 416 13.13 35.47 4.34
N ASP A 417 12.04 35.60 3.56
CA ASP A 417 11.24 36.84 3.47
C ASP A 417 10.44 37.12 4.75
N SER A 418 10.01 36.08 5.47
CA SER A 418 9.21 36.24 6.70
C SER A 418 9.35 35.07 7.67
N VAL A 419 8.90 35.30 8.90
CA VAL A 419 9.04 34.39 10.05
C VAL A 419 7.71 34.31 10.77
N VAL A 420 7.38 33.15 11.34
CA VAL A 420 6.14 32.92 12.10
C VAL A 420 6.41 32.11 13.35
N ILE A 421 5.89 32.54 14.50
CA ILE A 421 5.85 31.71 15.71
C ILE A 421 4.63 30.78 15.65
N ARG A 422 4.86 29.47 15.77
CA ARG A 422 3.85 28.41 15.63
C ARG A 422 3.80 27.50 16.86
N SER A 423 2.63 26.91 17.12
CA SER A 423 2.38 26.00 18.24
C SER A 423 2.82 24.55 18.00
N ASP A 424 3.48 24.26 16.88
CA ASP A 424 3.98 22.93 16.50
C ASP A 424 5.07 23.07 15.43
N ARG A 425 5.86 22.01 15.23
CA ARG A 425 7.01 21.92 14.33
C ARG A 425 6.64 21.78 12.85
N GLY A 426 7.63 21.85 11.97
CA GLY A 426 7.58 21.37 10.59
C GLY A 426 6.54 22.06 9.71
N GLY A 427 6.15 23.29 10.04
CA GLY A 427 5.07 23.99 9.34
C GLY A 427 3.65 23.49 9.71
N PHE A 428 3.51 22.76 10.82
CA PHE A 428 2.23 22.39 11.44
C PHE A 428 1.84 23.39 12.57
N GLY A 429 0.79 23.07 13.32
CA GLY A 429 0.27 23.96 14.38
C GLY A 429 -0.35 25.26 13.85
N ARG A 430 -0.90 26.08 14.75
CA ARG A 430 -1.43 27.41 14.39
C ARG A 430 -0.37 28.48 14.60
N TRP A 431 -0.54 29.62 13.94
CA TRP A 431 0.15 30.86 14.30
C TRP A 431 -0.24 31.21 15.75
N VAL A 432 0.73 31.52 16.61
CA VAL A 432 0.45 31.79 18.03
C VAL A 432 -0.15 33.19 18.17
N GLY A 433 -1.48 33.27 18.14
CA GLY A 433 -2.28 34.50 18.25
C GLY A 433 -2.50 34.97 19.69
N ASP A 434 -3.64 35.61 19.95
CA ASP A 434 -4.09 35.96 21.30
C ASP A 434 -4.49 34.67 22.05
N THR A 435 -3.65 34.23 23.00
CA THR A 435 -3.79 32.98 23.76
C THR A 435 -3.95 33.28 25.25
N ARG A 436 -4.69 32.44 25.98
CA ARG A 436 -4.77 32.48 27.45
C ARG A 436 -4.01 31.31 28.06
N TYR A 437 -3.33 31.60 29.17
CA TYR A 437 -2.62 30.64 30.01
C TYR A 437 -2.93 30.95 31.47
N ASP A 438 -2.77 29.98 32.36
CA ASP A 438 -2.71 30.21 33.80
C ASP A 438 -1.25 30.21 34.30
N VAL A 439 -0.99 30.89 35.42
CA VAL A 439 0.34 30.91 36.06
C VAL A 439 0.76 29.46 36.38
N GLY A 440 1.83 28.98 35.75
CA GLY A 440 2.33 27.60 35.85
C GLY A 440 2.27 26.82 34.53
N ASP A 441 1.47 27.27 33.55
CA ASP A 441 1.37 26.63 32.23
C ASP A 441 2.67 26.71 31.43
N THR A 442 2.87 25.72 30.56
CA THR A 442 3.99 25.68 29.61
C THR A 442 3.55 25.24 28.21
N ASP A 443 4.14 25.84 27.17
CA ASP A 443 3.70 25.67 25.77
C ASP A 443 4.91 25.78 24.80
N PRO A 444 5.15 24.83 23.87
CA PRO A 444 6.28 24.89 22.96
C PRO A 444 6.02 25.80 21.74
N PHE A 445 6.91 26.78 21.53
CA PHE A 445 6.87 27.72 20.41
C PHE A 445 7.99 27.46 19.41
N TYR A 446 7.61 27.20 18.15
CA TYR A 446 8.50 26.92 17.02
C TYR A 446 8.64 28.17 16.15
N ALA A 447 9.84 28.44 15.63
CA ALA A 447 10.06 29.53 14.67
C ALA A 447 10.10 28.93 13.25
N ALA A 448 9.14 29.30 12.41
CA ALA A 448 9.02 28.84 11.03
C ALA A 448 9.47 29.93 10.05
N ALA A 449 10.38 29.61 9.13
CA ALA A 449 10.83 30.49 8.06
C ALA A 449 9.98 30.32 6.78
N TYR A 450 9.73 31.41 6.07
CA TYR A 450 8.97 31.42 4.82
C TYR A 450 9.61 32.31 3.77
N ASN A 451 9.51 31.87 2.52
CA ASN A 451 9.75 32.64 1.32
C ASN A 451 8.41 33.03 0.67
N ALA A 452 8.29 34.22 0.10
CA ALA A 452 7.07 34.73 -0.52
C ALA A 452 6.68 33.99 -1.82
N THR A 453 7.61 33.23 -2.41
CA THR A 453 7.42 32.45 -3.64
C THR A 453 7.34 30.94 -3.35
N GLN A 454 8.18 30.43 -2.44
CA GLN A 454 8.26 28.98 -2.13
C GLN A 454 7.38 28.54 -0.94
N GLY A 455 6.84 29.49 -0.15
CA GLY A 455 6.06 29.17 1.05
C GLY A 455 6.95 28.82 2.24
N PHE A 456 6.56 27.80 3.03
CA PHE A 456 7.31 27.37 4.22
C PHE A 456 8.63 26.68 3.82
N LEU A 457 9.75 27.18 4.36
CA LEU A 457 11.10 26.67 4.10
C LEU A 457 11.55 25.62 5.13
N GLY A 458 11.18 25.81 6.40
CA GLY A 458 11.63 24.97 7.51
C GLY A 458 11.50 25.66 8.87
N ASP A 459 11.65 24.88 9.95
CA ASP A 459 11.81 25.44 11.30
C ASP A 459 13.25 25.96 11.44
N ILE A 460 13.43 27.20 11.89
CA ILE A 460 14.69 27.94 11.84
C ILE A 460 15.26 28.26 13.24
N VAL A 461 16.59 28.29 13.35
CA VAL A 461 17.28 28.72 14.57
C VAL A 461 16.95 30.19 14.84
N ALA A 462 16.35 30.50 15.99
CA ALA A 462 15.96 31.86 16.35
C ALA A 462 16.47 32.29 17.74
N ASN A 463 16.71 33.59 17.86
CA ASN A 463 16.86 34.30 19.13
C ASN A 463 15.47 34.63 19.68
N TRP A 464 15.17 34.10 20.86
CA TRP A 464 13.87 34.23 21.51
C TRP A 464 13.93 35.20 22.68
N THR A 465 12.93 36.08 22.78
CA THR A 465 12.77 37.02 23.90
C THR A 465 11.31 37.11 24.33
N SER A 466 11.06 37.28 25.64
CA SER A 466 9.75 37.68 26.16
C SER A 466 9.74 39.17 26.45
N ARG A 467 8.64 39.86 26.10
CA ARG A 467 8.48 41.30 26.32
C ARG A 467 8.30 41.67 27.80
N ASP A 468 7.67 40.79 28.57
CA ASP A 468 7.59 40.88 30.03
C ASP A 468 7.87 39.50 30.67
N PRO A 469 9.13 39.23 31.06
CA PRO A 469 9.53 38.01 31.74
C PRO A 469 8.90 37.79 33.13
N SER A 470 8.27 38.81 33.73
CA SER A 470 7.56 38.68 35.02
C SER A 470 6.13 38.13 34.86
N VAL A 471 5.57 38.25 33.65
CA VAL A 471 4.30 37.62 33.25
C VAL A 471 4.54 36.22 32.70
N GLY A 472 5.54 36.08 31.82
CA GLY A 472 5.95 34.77 31.28
C GLY A 472 7.29 34.84 30.56
N TYR A 473 8.12 33.81 30.68
CA TYR A 473 9.43 33.73 30.03
C TYR A 473 9.52 32.56 29.04
N VAL A 474 10.64 32.44 28.33
CA VAL A 474 10.95 31.30 27.45
C VAL A 474 12.27 30.63 27.86
N VAL A 475 12.41 29.33 27.64
CA VAL A 475 13.63 28.55 27.93
C VAL A 475 13.89 27.46 26.89
N PRO A 476 15.14 26.97 26.77
CA PRO A 476 15.46 25.77 25.99
C PRO A 476 14.62 24.56 26.40
N ALA A 477 14.18 23.76 25.42
CA ALA A 477 13.51 22.49 25.67
C ALA A 477 14.39 21.57 26.55
N ASN A 478 13.75 20.85 27.48
CA ASN A 478 14.40 19.94 28.44
C ASN A 478 15.47 20.56 29.36
N GLY A 479 15.65 21.89 29.35
CA GLY A 479 16.74 22.56 30.06
C GLY A 479 18.14 22.33 29.47
N ASP A 480 18.23 21.82 28.23
CA ASP A 480 19.50 21.47 27.59
C ASP A 480 20.25 22.72 27.09
N THR A 481 21.23 23.16 27.89
CA THR A 481 22.11 24.29 27.59
C THR A 481 23.16 23.98 26.52
N THR A 482 23.23 22.76 25.97
CA THR A 482 24.13 22.42 24.86
C THR A 482 23.53 22.72 23.47
N ILE A 483 22.21 22.95 23.40
CA ILE A 483 21.52 23.35 22.16
C ILE A 483 21.51 24.87 21.98
N CYS A 484 21.55 25.64 23.07
CA CYS A 484 21.43 27.10 23.08
C CYS A 484 22.69 27.80 23.64
N ASN A 485 22.83 29.12 23.44
CA ASN A 485 24.05 29.85 23.81
C ASN A 485 23.96 30.46 25.24
N PRO A 486 24.96 30.35 26.14
CA PRO A 486 24.83 30.79 27.55
C PRO A 486 24.79 32.31 27.82
N ALA A 487 24.70 33.16 26.80
CA ALA A 487 25.04 34.59 26.88
C ALA A 487 23.82 35.53 26.71
N GLY A 488 22.88 35.50 27.66
CA GLY A 488 21.84 36.52 27.83
C GLY A 488 20.70 36.58 26.79
N THR A 489 20.85 35.92 25.65
CA THR A 489 19.85 35.80 24.58
C THR A 489 19.61 34.33 24.24
N ILE A 490 18.35 33.91 24.19
CA ILE A 490 17.98 32.49 24.09
C ILE A 490 17.91 32.10 22.61
N VAL A 491 19.08 31.81 22.05
CA VAL A 491 19.24 31.30 20.68
C VAL A 491 19.06 29.79 20.68
N CYS A 492 17.96 29.27 20.13
CA CYS A 492 17.57 27.86 20.21
C CYS A 492 17.00 27.29 18.89
N TYR A 493 16.98 25.96 18.80
CA TYR A 493 16.44 25.19 17.66
C TYR A 493 15.74 23.91 18.12
N PRO A 494 14.63 23.47 17.50
CA PRO A 494 13.74 24.25 16.62
C PRO A 494 12.69 25.08 17.40
N PHE A 495 12.67 24.96 18.73
CA PHE A 495 11.69 25.60 19.62
C PHE A 495 12.27 26.06 20.95
N VAL A 496 11.47 26.86 21.65
CA VAL A 496 11.59 27.15 23.09
C VAL A 496 10.28 26.77 23.78
N THR A 497 10.34 26.46 25.07
CA THR A 497 9.14 26.33 25.89
C THR A 497 8.84 27.69 26.52
N PHE A 498 7.64 28.22 26.31
CA PHE A 498 7.09 29.35 27.08
C PHE A 498 6.63 28.86 28.46
N HIS A 499 6.84 29.68 29.49
CA HIS A 499 6.43 29.43 30.88
C HIS A 499 5.66 30.64 31.39
N ALA A 500 4.37 30.47 31.69
CA ALA A 500 3.55 31.48 32.35
C ALA A 500 3.88 31.56 33.85
N VAL A 501 4.21 32.74 34.39
CA VAL A 501 4.67 32.87 35.80
C VAL A 501 4.05 34.03 36.60
N GLY A 502 3.34 34.96 35.98
CA GLY A 502 2.65 36.05 36.68
C GLY A 502 1.44 36.55 35.90
N ALA A 503 0.37 36.97 36.59
CA ALA A 503 -0.83 37.48 35.92
C ALA A 503 -0.55 38.78 35.15
N GLY A 504 -0.95 38.83 33.88
CA GLY A 504 -0.70 39.98 33.01
C GLY A 504 -0.86 39.65 31.53
N VAL A 505 -0.18 40.42 30.67
CA VAL A 505 -0.12 40.17 29.23
C VAL A 505 1.30 40.35 28.73
N THR A 506 1.88 39.31 28.14
CA THR A 506 3.19 39.34 27.49
C THR A 506 3.09 38.93 26.02
N TYR A 507 4.23 38.97 25.32
CA TYR A 507 4.41 38.58 23.94
C TYR A 507 5.79 37.91 23.85
N VAL A 508 5.90 36.84 23.06
CA VAL A 508 7.20 36.25 22.71
C VAL A 508 7.58 36.71 21.31
N ASN A 509 8.85 37.08 21.13
CA ASN A 509 9.44 37.43 19.84
C ASN A 509 10.46 36.37 19.40
N ALA A 510 10.55 36.13 18.10
CA ALA A 510 11.54 35.28 17.46
C ALA A 510 12.22 36.02 16.30
N THR A 511 13.55 36.13 16.36
CA THR A 511 14.39 36.70 15.29
C THR A 511 15.37 35.63 14.82
N PRO A 512 15.34 35.14 13.57
CA PRO A 512 16.25 34.10 13.12
C PRO A 512 17.72 34.54 13.16
N VAL A 513 18.61 33.60 13.41
CA VAL A 513 20.06 33.87 13.39
C VAL A 513 20.51 34.11 11.95
N GLY A 514 21.05 35.30 11.66
CA GLY A 514 21.49 35.72 10.33
C GLY A 514 20.49 36.61 9.59
N ALA A 515 19.21 36.64 9.98
CA ALA A 515 18.18 37.47 9.37
C ALA A 515 17.84 38.72 10.21
N THR A 516 17.23 39.72 9.58
CA THR A 516 16.74 40.95 10.25
C THR A 516 15.24 40.94 10.52
N VAL A 517 14.48 40.06 9.87
CA VAL A 517 13.03 39.89 10.09
C VAL A 517 12.74 39.26 11.45
N THR A 518 11.81 39.86 12.20
CA THR A 518 11.37 39.40 13.52
C THR A 518 9.87 39.17 13.51
N ASN A 519 9.42 38.09 14.15
CA ASN A 519 8.00 37.81 14.39
C ASN A 519 7.68 37.92 15.88
N SER A 520 6.41 38.22 16.20
CA SER A 520 5.88 38.28 17.56
C SER A 520 4.60 37.44 17.63
N THR A 521 4.36 36.80 18.77
CA THR A 521 3.06 36.21 19.08
C THR A 521 1.98 37.29 19.15
N GLY A 522 0.71 36.87 19.13
CA GLY A 522 -0.37 37.68 19.72
C GLY A 522 -0.24 37.78 21.23
N ARG A 523 -1.28 38.30 21.88
CA ARG A 523 -1.29 38.60 23.32
C ARG A 523 -1.34 37.31 24.13
N LEU A 524 -0.26 37.00 24.84
CA LEU A 524 -0.20 35.89 25.78
C LEU A 524 -0.73 36.39 27.13
N ILE A 525 -2.02 36.16 27.39
CA ILE A 525 -2.74 36.63 28.58
C ILE A 525 -2.61 35.57 29.67
N VAL A 526 -1.82 35.85 30.70
CA VAL A 526 -1.63 34.94 31.84
C VAL A 526 -2.61 35.30 32.96
N THR A 527 -3.33 34.32 33.50
CA THR A 527 -4.32 34.50 34.57
C THR A 527 -3.95 33.75 35.86
N THR A 528 -4.55 34.15 36.98
CA THR A 528 -4.46 33.49 38.29
C THR A 528 -5.72 32.69 38.65
N ILE A 529 -6.61 32.44 37.68
CA ILE A 529 -7.88 31.74 37.90
C ILE A 529 -7.66 30.22 37.78
N THR A 530 -6.89 29.65 38.71
CA THR A 530 -6.57 28.22 38.72
C THR A 530 -7.80 27.35 38.97
N VAL A 531 -7.72 26.08 38.56
CA VAL A 531 -8.67 25.01 38.93
C VAL A 531 -8.66 24.77 40.45
N ASP A 532 -9.65 25.31 41.16
CA ASP A 532 -9.90 25.09 42.60
C ASP A 532 -10.31 23.64 42.92
N TYR A 533 -10.97 22.96 41.98
CA TYR A 533 -11.40 21.56 42.09
C TYR A 533 -11.72 20.95 40.71
N VAL A 534 -11.64 19.62 40.60
CA VAL A 534 -12.08 18.86 39.42
C VAL A 534 -13.37 18.07 39.69
N GLN A 535 -14.14 17.79 38.64
CA GLN A 535 -15.29 16.88 38.63
C GLN A 535 -15.12 15.84 37.52
N ILE A 536 -15.46 14.58 37.80
CA ILE A 536 -15.57 13.55 36.77
C ILE A 536 -16.95 13.67 36.12
N ARG A 537 -17.00 13.76 34.79
CA ARG A 537 -18.23 13.92 33.97
C ARG A 537 -18.35 12.88 32.86
N ASP A 538 -19.58 12.64 32.38
CA ASP A 538 -19.89 11.70 31.28
C ASP A 538 -20.08 12.37 29.91
N ALA A 539 -19.74 13.65 29.80
CA ALA A 539 -19.63 14.40 28.55
C ALA A 539 -18.54 15.49 28.65
N PRO A 540 -17.96 15.92 27.51
CA PRO A 540 -16.88 16.92 27.47
C PRO A 540 -17.38 18.36 27.68
N ASN A 541 -16.43 19.29 27.79
CA ASN A 541 -16.60 20.74 27.87
C ASN A 541 -17.57 21.17 29.00
N GLY A 542 -17.51 20.48 30.14
CA GLY A 542 -18.38 20.75 31.29
C GLY A 542 -19.85 20.35 31.11
N GLY A 543 -20.18 19.68 30.00
CA GLY A 543 -21.51 19.10 29.73
C GLY A 543 -21.83 17.88 30.60
N GLY A 544 -22.97 17.24 30.31
CA GLY A 544 -23.37 15.99 30.99
C GLY A 544 -23.60 16.14 32.50
N THR A 545 -23.45 15.03 33.21
CA THR A 545 -23.65 14.91 34.65
C THR A 545 -22.34 14.63 35.38
N VAL A 546 -22.30 14.89 36.69
CA VAL A 546 -21.15 14.54 37.55
C VAL A 546 -21.31 13.10 38.02
N LEU A 547 -20.27 12.28 37.87
CA LEU A 547 -20.33 10.82 38.14
C LEU A 547 -20.51 10.49 39.64
N GLY A 548 -21.78 10.40 40.05
CA GLY A 548 -22.19 9.71 41.27
C GLY A 548 -22.09 8.18 41.14
N SER A 549 -22.89 7.46 41.93
CA SER A 549 -23.02 6.00 41.83
C SER A 549 -23.71 5.62 40.52
N ARG A 550 -23.14 4.70 39.73
CA ARG A 550 -23.75 4.21 38.47
C ARG A 550 -23.71 2.69 38.39
N THR A 551 -24.74 2.07 37.83
CA THR A 551 -24.75 0.63 37.54
C THR A 551 -24.25 0.39 36.11
N TYR A 552 -23.59 -0.73 35.88
CA TYR A 552 -23.06 -1.17 34.60
C TYR A 552 -23.31 -2.67 34.40
N TYR A 553 -23.09 -3.14 33.18
CA TYR A 553 -23.26 -4.54 32.80
C TYR A 553 -21.97 -5.10 32.16
N PRO A 554 -21.65 -6.41 32.30
CA PRO A 554 -20.42 -7.01 31.78
C PRO A 554 -20.26 -6.82 30.26
N GLY A 555 -19.08 -6.35 29.85
CA GLY A 555 -18.75 -6.06 28.45
C GLY A 555 -18.96 -4.60 28.04
N GLU A 556 -19.61 -3.78 28.87
CA GLU A 556 -19.79 -2.35 28.58
C GLU A 556 -18.48 -1.56 28.62
N GLN A 557 -18.51 -0.39 27.98
CA GLN A 557 -17.46 0.62 28.07
C GLN A 557 -18.12 1.98 28.31
N ASP A 558 -17.37 2.95 28.84
CA ASP A 558 -17.83 4.33 29.04
C ASP A 558 -16.65 5.31 28.91
N THR A 559 -16.94 6.58 28.62
CA THR A 559 -15.91 7.63 28.50
C THR A 559 -16.16 8.69 29.56
N PHE A 560 -15.17 8.92 30.43
CA PHE A 560 -15.22 9.97 31.44
C PHE A 560 -14.30 11.14 31.07
N TYR A 561 -14.69 12.34 31.50
CA TYR A 561 -14.00 13.60 31.26
C TYR A 561 -13.68 14.28 32.60
N ALA A 562 -12.52 14.93 32.71
CA ALA A 562 -12.06 15.61 33.91
C ALA A 562 -12.32 17.13 33.80
N ALA A 563 -13.45 17.60 34.31
CA ALA A 563 -13.83 19.02 34.22
C ALA A 563 -13.23 19.84 35.37
N GLY A 564 -12.42 20.84 35.05
CA GLY A 564 -11.83 21.79 35.99
C GLY A 564 -12.75 22.97 36.29
N TYR A 565 -12.81 23.37 37.56
CA TYR A 565 -13.63 24.46 38.06
C TYR A 565 -12.83 25.41 38.94
N SER A 566 -13.08 26.72 38.81
CA SER A 566 -12.80 27.71 39.84
C SER A 566 -14.05 27.99 40.68
N ARG A 567 -13.86 28.26 41.97
CA ARG A 567 -14.89 28.77 42.91
C ARG A 567 -15.37 30.18 42.55
N ILE A 568 -14.62 30.91 41.72
CA ILE A 568 -14.91 32.31 41.35
C ILE A 568 -15.44 32.40 39.91
N ALA A 569 -14.85 31.67 38.96
CA ALA A 569 -15.23 31.73 37.54
C ALA A 569 -16.17 30.59 37.07
N GLY A 570 -16.39 29.55 37.89
CA GLY A 570 -17.17 28.38 37.48
C GLY A 570 -16.34 27.39 36.66
N PHE A 571 -16.93 26.79 35.62
CA PHE A 571 -16.24 25.84 34.75
C PHE A 571 -15.15 26.54 33.92
N LEU A 572 -13.94 25.96 33.89
CA LEU A 572 -12.79 26.52 33.16
C LEU A 572 -12.49 25.78 31.86
N GLY A 573 -12.63 24.45 31.87
CA GLY A 573 -12.25 23.57 30.75
C GLY A 573 -12.08 22.12 31.21
N ASP A 574 -11.91 21.19 30.27
CA ASP A 574 -11.56 19.81 30.61
C ASP A 574 -10.04 19.73 30.85
N THR A 575 -9.63 19.47 32.11
CA THR A 575 -8.26 19.51 32.61
C THR A 575 -7.56 18.17 32.44
N VAL A 576 -6.28 18.18 32.03
CA VAL A 576 -5.46 16.98 31.92
C VAL A 576 -5.16 16.38 33.31
N ALA A 577 -5.33 15.07 33.47
CA ALA A 577 -5.20 14.39 34.76
C ALA A 577 -4.75 12.93 34.64
N ASP A 578 -4.24 12.37 35.73
CA ASP A 578 -4.03 10.93 35.90
C ASP A 578 -5.32 10.24 36.39
N TRP A 579 -5.60 9.06 35.85
CA TRP A 579 -6.79 8.27 36.15
C TRP A 579 -6.44 6.88 36.68
N THR A 580 -7.11 6.46 37.75
CA THR A 580 -6.91 5.15 38.37
C THR A 580 -8.24 4.49 38.74
N SER A 581 -8.26 3.16 38.87
CA SER A 581 -9.40 2.40 39.39
C SER A 581 -8.94 1.56 40.56
N ASN A 582 -9.73 1.56 41.64
CA ASN A 582 -9.45 0.73 42.82
C ASN A 582 -9.70 -0.77 42.59
N ASN A 583 -10.33 -1.15 41.47
CA ASN A 583 -10.62 -2.54 41.12
C ASN A 583 -10.63 -2.72 39.59
N THR A 584 -9.44 -2.86 39.01
CA THR A 584 -9.22 -3.08 37.56
C THR A 584 -9.71 -4.44 37.03
N SER A 585 -10.14 -5.34 37.93
CA SER A 585 -10.83 -6.58 37.57
C SER A 585 -12.32 -6.36 37.31
N ALA A 586 -12.97 -5.43 38.01
CA ALA A 586 -14.36 -5.04 37.75
C ALA A 586 -14.44 -3.95 36.68
N CYS A 587 -13.73 -2.82 36.85
CA CYS A 587 -13.64 -1.75 35.86
C CYS A 587 -12.18 -1.35 35.58
N LYS A 588 -11.71 -1.65 34.37
CA LYS A 588 -10.36 -1.32 33.90
C LYS A 588 -10.37 0.04 33.23
N VAL A 589 -9.52 0.95 33.70
CA VAL A 589 -9.25 2.24 33.06
C VAL A 589 -8.21 2.05 31.95
N ASN A 590 -8.45 2.66 30.78
CA ASN A 590 -7.62 2.59 29.58
C ASN A 590 -7.26 4.00 29.07
N SER A 591 -5.98 4.25 28.75
CA SER A 591 -5.59 5.39 27.91
C SER A 591 -5.86 5.13 26.43
N PHE A 592 -6.27 6.17 25.70
CA PHE A 592 -6.55 6.13 24.26
C PHE A 592 -5.33 5.73 23.39
N TYR A 593 -4.11 5.98 23.86
CA TYR A 593 -2.87 5.74 23.09
C TYR A 593 -1.98 4.62 23.68
N GLY A 594 -2.41 3.99 24.78
CA GLY A 594 -1.62 2.99 25.51
C GLY A 594 -0.53 3.61 26.40
N GLY A 595 -0.48 3.19 27.67
CA GLY A 595 0.44 3.73 28.67
C GLY A 595 -0.22 3.81 30.05
N PRO A 596 0.26 4.67 30.96
CA PRO A 596 -0.55 5.19 32.07
C PRO A 596 -1.85 5.80 31.53
N ALA A 597 -2.89 5.86 32.37
CA ALA A 597 -4.17 6.44 31.99
C ALA A 597 -4.16 7.95 32.29
N HIS A 598 -3.51 8.72 31.42
CA HIS A 598 -3.32 10.17 31.57
C HIS A 598 -3.97 10.94 30.42
N GLY A 599 -4.68 12.02 30.73
CA GLY A 599 -5.41 12.86 29.76
C GLY A 599 -6.61 13.58 30.38
N SER A 600 -7.25 14.48 29.63
CA SER A 600 -8.49 15.15 30.07
C SER A 600 -9.74 14.26 29.93
N SER A 601 -9.61 13.10 29.30
CA SER A 601 -10.64 12.06 29.23
C SER A 601 -10.02 10.66 29.25
N VAL A 602 -10.82 9.67 29.64
CA VAL A 602 -10.38 8.27 29.78
C VAL A 602 -11.49 7.29 29.43
N GLN A 603 -11.11 6.12 28.91
CA GLN A 603 -12.05 5.02 28.67
C GLN A 603 -12.10 4.06 29.86
N LEU A 604 -13.30 3.61 30.21
CA LEU A 604 -13.56 2.57 31.19
C LEU A 604 -14.05 1.31 30.48
N LEU A 605 -13.55 0.13 30.85
CA LEU A 605 -14.00 -1.17 30.36
C LEU A 605 -14.50 -2.02 31.54
N LEU A 606 -15.76 -2.45 31.49
CA LEU A 606 -16.46 -3.14 32.57
C LEU A 606 -16.39 -4.65 32.34
N ARG A 607 -15.53 -5.33 33.11
CA ARG A 607 -15.02 -6.68 32.78
C ARG A 607 -15.66 -7.82 33.57
N ALA A 608 -16.03 -7.59 34.82
CA ALA A 608 -16.54 -8.62 35.72
C ALA A 608 -17.49 -8.03 36.77
N LEU A 609 -18.36 -8.87 37.32
CA LEU A 609 -19.29 -8.51 38.40
C LEU A 609 -18.52 -8.01 39.63
N GLY A 610 -18.99 -6.92 40.22
CA GLY A 610 -18.36 -6.31 41.40
C GLY A 610 -18.47 -4.79 41.43
N GLY A 611 -17.99 -4.19 42.52
CA GLY A 611 -17.88 -2.74 42.67
C GLY A 611 -16.47 -2.22 42.36
N CYS A 612 -16.39 -1.00 41.85
CA CYS A 612 -15.17 -0.21 41.76
C CYS A 612 -15.47 1.28 41.96
N ALA A 613 -14.45 2.12 42.00
CA ALA A 613 -14.53 3.57 41.83
C ALA A 613 -13.32 4.05 41.01
N VAL A 614 -13.52 5.10 40.22
CA VAL A 614 -12.46 5.71 39.41
C VAL A 614 -12.03 7.01 40.07
N THR A 615 -10.74 7.18 40.30
CA THR A 615 -10.13 8.39 40.86
C THR A 615 -9.39 9.15 39.77
N VAL A 616 -9.67 10.45 39.66
CA VAL A 616 -8.94 11.40 38.83
C VAL A 616 -8.06 12.29 39.72
N VAL A 617 -6.83 12.52 39.29
CA VAL A 617 -5.81 13.31 39.99
C VAL A 617 -5.25 14.34 39.01
N ALA A 618 -5.65 15.60 39.14
CA ALA A 618 -5.16 16.70 38.31
C ALA A 618 -4.09 17.50 39.07
N SER A 619 -2.92 17.66 38.46
CA SER A 619 -1.86 18.53 38.98
C SER A 619 -2.10 19.95 38.47
N THR A 620 -2.46 20.86 39.38
CA THR A 620 -2.73 22.27 39.05
C THR A 620 -1.69 23.18 39.71
N PRO A 621 -1.52 24.43 39.26
CA PRO A 621 -0.53 25.34 39.85
C PRO A 621 -0.79 25.70 41.32
N SER A 622 -2.02 25.59 41.79
CA SER A 622 -2.40 25.77 43.20
C SER A 622 -2.34 24.48 44.03
N GLY A 623 -1.94 23.36 43.41
CA GLY A 623 -1.73 22.05 44.05
C GLY A 623 -2.42 20.90 43.31
N THR A 624 -2.17 19.67 43.77
CA THR A 624 -2.90 18.49 43.26
C THR A 624 -4.34 18.50 43.77
N VAL A 625 -5.30 18.45 42.84
CA VAL A 625 -6.74 18.30 43.15
C VAL A 625 -7.24 16.94 42.68
N THR A 626 -8.01 16.28 43.53
CA THR A 626 -8.43 14.88 43.35
C THR A 626 -9.94 14.77 43.44
N ASN A 627 -10.55 13.94 42.60
CA ASN A 627 -11.96 13.56 42.70
C ASN A 627 -12.09 12.04 42.45
N THR A 628 -13.07 11.39 43.07
CA THR A 628 -13.35 9.96 42.90
C THR A 628 -14.85 9.82 42.60
N THR A 629 -15.20 9.01 41.61
CA THR A 629 -16.61 8.72 41.28
C THR A 629 -17.34 8.13 42.49
N GLY A 630 -18.68 8.22 42.48
CA GLY A 630 -19.47 7.30 43.29
C GLY A 630 -19.18 5.83 42.92
N PRO A 631 -19.60 4.86 43.75
CA PRO A 631 -19.40 3.44 43.48
C PRO A 631 -20.04 3.02 42.16
N LEU A 632 -19.21 2.56 41.23
CA LEU A 632 -19.59 2.00 39.95
C LEU A 632 -19.78 0.49 40.14
N THR A 633 -20.97 -0.04 39.88
CA THR A 633 -21.31 -1.44 40.21
C THR A 633 -21.69 -2.23 38.96
N VAL A 634 -20.90 -3.25 38.63
CA VAL A 634 -21.18 -4.18 37.52
C VAL A 634 -22.11 -5.29 38.01
N LYS A 635 -23.29 -5.41 37.40
CA LYS A 635 -24.37 -6.38 37.72
C LYS A 635 -24.78 -7.17 36.47
N PRO A 636 -25.42 -8.35 36.58
CA PRO A 636 -26.05 -8.99 35.43
C PRO A 636 -27.28 -8.18 34.96
N ARG A 637 -27.62 -8.22 33.66
CA ARG A 637 -28.88 -7.69 33.13
C ARG A 637 -30.03 -8.64 33.46
N THR A 638 -31.22 -8.11 33.76
CA THR A 638 -32.45 -8.89 33.91
C THR A 638 -32.95 -9.32 32.53
N LEU A 639 -33.25 -10.60 32.32
CA LEU A 639 -33.71 -11.13 31.04
C LEU A 639 -35.24 -11.00 30.88
N VAL A 640 -35.66 -10.63 29.68
CA VAL A 640 -37.04 -10.71 29.14
C VAL A 640 -36.96 -11.35 27.76
N THR A 641 -37.95 -12.14 27.38
CA THR A 641 -38.00 -12.88 26.10
C THR A 641 -39.16 -12.47 25.20
N VAL A 642 -38.96 -12.56 23.87
CA VAL A 642 -39.97 -12.24 22.85
C VAL A 642 -39.97 -13.31 21.76
N ASP A 643 -41.14 -13.82 21.37
CA ASP A 643 -41.33 -14.85 20.32
C ASP A 643 -42.67 -14.61 19.60
N ASP A 644 -42.66 -14.40 18.28
CA ASP A 644 -43.85 -14.10 17.47
C ASP A 644 -44.83 -15.30 17.37
N SER A 645 -44.32 -16.52 17.51
CA SER A 645 -45.12 -17.76 17.58
C SER A 645 -45.71 -18.01 18.98
N GLY A 646 -45.17 -17.34 20.00
CA GLY A 646 -45.59 -17.40 21.40
C GLY A 646 -44.92 -18.52 22.20
N GLY A 647 -44.84 -18.32 23.53
CA GLY A 647 -44.12 -19.20 24.45
C GLY A 647 -42.97 -18.50 25.20
N ALA A 648 -42.62 -17.29 24.76
CA ALA A 648 -41.82 -16.31 25.50
C ALA A 648 -42.69 -15.42 26.41
N ASP A 649 -42.06 -14.50 27.14
CA ASP A 649 -42.76 -13.53 28.03
C ASP A 649 -43.70 -12.59 27.23
N PHE A 650 -43.31 -12.23 26.01
CA PHE A 650 -44.06 -11.35 25.10
C PHE A 650 -44.10 -11.93 23.67
N THR A 651 -45.10 -11.51 22.88
CA THR A 651 -45.19 -11.79 21.43
C THR A 651 -44.77 -10.61 20.56
N LYS A 652 -44.45 -9.47 21.19
CA LYS A 652 -44.08 -8.21 20.55
C LYS A 652 -42.83 -7.60 21.18
N ILE A 653 -42.00 -6.97 20.37
CA ILE A 653 -40.78 -6.30 20.80
C ILE A 653 -41.13 -5.01 21.57
N GLN A 654 -42.12 -4.22 21.11
CA GLN A 654 -42.48 -2.99 21.82
C GLN A 654 -43.09 -3.27 23.20
N ASP A 655 -43.95 -4.29 23.33
CA ASP A 655 -44.55 -4.65 24.63
C ASP A 655 -43.48 -5.03 25.67
N ALA A 656 -42.42 -5.72 25.24
CA ALA A 656 -41.26 -6.03 26.07
C ALA A 656 -40.43 -4.79 26.42
N VAL A 657 -40.25 -3.85 25.48
CA VAL A 657 -39.58 -2.55 25.73
C VAL A 657 -40.37 -1.68 26.70
N ASP A 658 -41.69 -1.68 26.62
CA ASP A 658 -42.59 -0.93 27.50
C ASP A 658 -42.63 -1.53 28.91
N PHE A 659 -42.58 -2.86 29.05
CA PHE A 659 -42.45 -3.56 30.33
C PHE A 659 -41.08 -3.40 30.99
N ALA A 660 -39.99 -3.49 30.23
CA ALA A 660 -38.62 -3.53 30.74
C ALA A 660 -38.24 -2.27 31.56
N GLN A 661 -37.31 -2.42 32.50
CA GLN A 661 -36.71 -1.29 33.23
C GLN A 661 -35.28 -1.05 32.75
N ASP A 662 -34.65 0.06 33.15
CA ASP A 662 -33.25 0.32 32.85
C ASP A 662 -32.35 -0.83 33.32
N GLY A 663 -31.41 -1.24 32.46
CA GLY A 663 -30.52 -2.37 32.69
C GLY A 663 -31.07 -3.74 32.30
N TYR A 664 -32.23 -3.82 31.66
CA TYR A 664 -32.79 -5.11 31.20
C TYR A 664 -32.15 -5.56 29.87
N LYS A 665 -32.33 -6.83 29.54
CA LYS A 665 -31.94 -7.50 28.32
C LYS A 665 -33.18 -8.14 27.70
N ILE A 666 -33.55 -7.72 26.50
CA ILE A 666 -34.63 -8.29 25.70
C ILE A 666 -34.01 -9.25 24.68
N PHE A 667 -34.34 -10.53 24.77
CA PHE A 667 -33.93 -11.56 23.83
C PHE A 667 -35.08 -11.94 22.89
N VAL A 668 -34.90 -11.71 21.60
CA VAL A 668 -35.92 -11.92 20.57
C VAL A 668 -35.60 -13.21 19.79
N TYR A 669 -36.53 -14.16 19.81
CA TYR A 669 -36.44 -15.43 19.08
C TYR A 669 -36.67 -15.24 17.57
N ALA A 670 -36.22 -16.21 16.79
CA ALA A 670 -36.36 -16.23 15.34
C ALA A 670 -37.84 -16.14 14.92
N GLY A 671 -38.18 -15.11 14.15
CA GLY A 671 -39.54 -14.68 13.87
C GLY A 671 -39.60 -13.44 12.98
N SER A 672 -40.80 -13.00 12.63
CA SER A 672 -41.08 -11.84 11.78
C SER A 672 -41.99 -10.83 12.50
N TYR A 673 -41.44 -9.66 12.81
CA TYR A 673 -42.05 -8.64 13.64
C TYR A 673 -42.41 -7.41 12.79
N ASP A 674 -43.70 -7.16 12.59
CA ASP A 674 -44.27 -5.97 11.93
C ASP A 674 -44.54 -4.91 13.01
N GLU A 675 -43.49 -4.14 13.34
CA GLU A 675 -43.44 -3.24 14.50
C GLU A 675 -42.46 -2.06 14.27
N ASN A 676 -42.79 -0.90 14.85
CA ASN A 676 -41.88 0.24 14.99
C ASN A 676 -41.43 0.34 16.45
N VAL A 677 -40.16 0.08 16.75
CA VAL A 677 -39.66 -0.08 18.13
C VAL A 677 -39.09 1.24 18.65
N VAL A 678 -39.58 1.74 19.78
CA VAL A 678 -39.21 3.01 20.39
C VAL A 678 -38.58 2.81 21.77
N VAL A 679 -37.26 2.96 21.83
CA VAL A 679 -36.43 2.71 23.02
C VAL A 679 -36.13 4.01 23.76
N ARG A 680 -36.68 4.16 24.98
CA ARG A 680 -36.49 5.32 25.88
C ARG A 680 -35.92 4.94 27.26
N LYS A 681 -35.17 3.83 27.32
CA LYS A 681 -34.64 3.19 28.53
C LYS A 681 -33.29 2.54 28.22
N GLU A 682 -32.43 2.32 29.22
CA GLU A 682 -31.12 1.67 29.02
C GLU A 682 -31.26 0.15 28.81
N LEU A 683 -31.48 -0.29 27.57
CA LEU A 683 -31.74 -1.70 27.23
C LEU A 683 -30.63 -2.33 26.39
N GLU A 684 -30.39 -3.62 26.62
CA GLU A 684 -29.77 -4.48 25.61
C GLU A 684 -30.90 -5.22 24.86
N ILE A 685 -30.98 -5.04 23.55
CA ILE A 685 -31.97 -5.69 22.69
C ILE A 685 -31.18 -6.57 21.71
N VAL A 686 -31.43 -7.88 21.75
CA VAL A 686 -30.66 -8.88 21.01
C VAL A 686 -31.54 -9.89 20.30
N GLY A 687 -31.34 -10.04 19.00
CA GLY A 687 -31.93 -11.13 18.22
C GLY A 687 -31.17 -12.45 18.39
N GLN A 688 -31.87 -13.57 18.24
CA GLN A 688 -31.28 -14.92 18.23
C GLN A 688 -30.23 -15.09 17.11
N SER A 689 -30.44 -14.46 15.95
CA SER A 689 -29.47 -14.32 14.86
C SER A 689 -29.94 -13.24 13.89
N ARG A 690 -29.00 -12.44 13.36
CA ARG A 690 -29.29 -11.41 12.34
C ARG A 690 -29.99 -11.96 11.09
N THR A 691 -29.88 -13.25 10.82
CA THR A 691 -30.46 -13.92 9.66
C THR A 691 -31.84 -14.53 9.91
N SER A 692 -32.37 -14.48 11.14
CA SER A 692 -33.62 -15.17 11.52
C SER A 692 -34.58 -14.32 12.35
N VAL A 693 -34.16 -13.14 12.82
CA VAL A 693 -35.04 -12.15 13.45
C VAL A 693 -35.23 -11.01 12.46
N LEU A 694 -36.43 -10.89 11.91
CA LEU A 694 -36.79 -9.89 10.91
C LEU A 694 -37.70 -8.84 11.54
N LEU A 695 -37.29 -7.58 11.51
CA LEU A 695 -38.10 -6.42 11.92
C LEU A 695 -38.47 -5.63 10.66
N ASP A 696 -39.75 -5.62 10.31
CA ASP A 696 -40.29 -4.83 9.20
C ASP A 696 -40.83 -3.50 9.74
N GLY A 697 -40.31 -2.38 9.23
CA GLY A 697 -40.68 -1.04 9.67
C GLY A 697 -41.96 -0.49 9.02
N GLY A 698 -42.58 -1.21 8.08
CA GLY A 698 -43.81 -0.78 7.41
C GLY A 698 -43.70 0.51 6.58
N GLY A 699 -42.48 0.94 6.23
CA GLY A 699 -42.18 2.24 5.63
C GLY A 699 -42.08 3.42 6.62
N LEU A 700 -42.15 3.14 7.92
CA LEU A 700 -41.88 4.08 9.02
C LEU A 700 -40.52 3.75 9.67
N ASP A 701 -40.18 4.36 10.80
CA ASP A 701 -38.89 4.15 11.45
C ASP A 701 -38.84 2.77 12.15
N GLY A 702 -37.84 1.94 11.82
CA GLY A 702 -37.73 0.57 12.33
C GLY A 702 -37.39 0.51 13.82
N VAL A 703 -36.26 1.14 14.20
CA VAL A 703 -35.88 1.32 15.62
C VAL A 703 -35.50 2.78 15.89
N LEU A 704 -36.26 3.44 16.76
CA LEU A 704 -35.92 4.74 17.33
C LEU A 704 -35.26 4.54 18.71
N ILE A 705 -34.01 4.96 18.83
CA ILE A 705 -33.25 4.99 20.08
C ILE A 705 -33.20 6.45 20.57
N ALA A 706 -33.85 6.72 21.70
CA ALA A 706 -33.90 8.02 22.37
C ALA A 706 -33.53 7.86 23.86
N ALA A 707 -32.47 7.08 24.12
CA ALA A 707 -31.89 6.87 25.44
C ALA A 707 -30.40 6.51 25.34
N ASP A 708 -29.65 6.84 26.39
CA ASP A 708 -28.23 6.51 26.53
C ASP A 708 -28.01 5.00 26.69
N ARG A 709 -26.79 4.55 26.34
CA ARG A 709 -26.25 3.22 26.67
C ARG A 709 -27.07 2.02 26.15
N VAL A 710 -27.98 2.26 25.21
CA VAL A 710 -28.72 1.21 24.50
C VAL A 710 -27.77 0.39 23.62
N VAL A 711 -27.99 -0.93 23.63
CA VAL A 711 -27.22 -1.92 22.86
C VAL A 711 -28.18 -2.68 21.94
N LEU A 712 -27.96 -2.65 20.63
CA LEU A 712 -28.81 -3.29 19.61
C LEU A 712 -27.98 -4.21 18.70
N HIS A 713 -28.24 -5.52 18.71
CA HIS A 713 -27.50 -6.48 17.88
C HIS A 713 -28.30 -7.70 17.42
N ASN A 714 -27.83 -8.33 16.34
CA ASN A 714 -28.38 -9.55 15.73
C ASN A 714 -29.81 -9.43 15.15
N PHE A 715 -30.19 -8.28 14.57
CA PHE A 715 -31.43 -8.13 13.80
C PHE A 715 -31.18 -8.06 12.29
N THR A 716 -32.14 -8.45 11.46
CA THR A 716 -32.37 -7.78 10.17
C THR A 716 -33.50 -6.78 10.35
N ILE A 717 -33.25 -5.51 10.04
CA ILE A 717 -34.24 -4.44 10.00
C ILE A 717 -34.46 -4.07 8.54
N LEU A 718 -35.72 -4.04 8.08
CA LEU A 718 -36.08 -3.88 6.67
C LEU A 718 -37.32 -3.02 6.45
N ASN A 719 -37.49 -2.49 5.23
CA ASN A 719 -38.67 -1.73 4.79
C ASN A 719 -38.96 -0.52 5.72
N ALA A 720 -38.01 0.39 5.84
CA ALA A 720 -38.05 1.47 6.84
C ALA A 720 -37.75 2.86 6.25
N HIS A 721 -38.29 3.91 6.87
CA HIS A 721 -37.85 5.27 6.60
C HIS A 721 -36.46 5.49 7.20
N TYR A 722 -36.33 5.54 8.52
CA TYR A 722 -35.07 5.29 9.22
C TYR A 722 -34.97 3.83 9.67
N GLY A 723 -33.92 3.11 9.27
CA GLY A 723 -33.68 1.74 9.73
C GLY A 723 -33.39 1.70 11.24
N VAL A 724 -32.35 2.42 11.66
CA VAL A 724 -32.14 2.84 13.05
C VAL A 724 -31.94 4.35 13.11
N TYR A 725 -32.73 5.03 13.94
CA TYR A 725 -32.61 6.45 14.23
C TYR A 725 -32.17 6.63 15.67
N GLN A 726 -31.03 7.29 15.88
CA GLN A 726 -30.56 7.73 17.19
C GLN A 726 -30.83 9.22 17.37
N ASP A 727 -31.62 9.58 18.39
CA ASP A 727 -31.90 10.96 18.79
C ASP A 727 -31.28 11.27 20.17
N ARG A 728 -30.25 12.13 20.19
CA ARG A 728 -29.67 12.73 21.42
C ARG A 728 -29.16 11.70 22.44
N THR A 729 -28.51 10.64 21.96
CA THR A 729 -28.06 9.49 22.77
C THR A 729 -26.54 9.47 23.02
N ASN A 730 -26.12 9.14 24.24
CA ASN A 730 -24.72 8.92 24.64
C ASN A 730 -24.38 7.41 24.73
N ASN A 731 -23.18 7.03 24.30
CA ASN A 731 -22.53 5.72 24.57
C ASN A 731 -23.36 4.47 24.14
N THR A 732 -24.09 4.58 23.03
CA THR A 732 -24.86 3.48 22.42
C THR A 732 -23.98 2.48 21.66
N ARG A 733 -24.49 1.27 21.40
CA ARG A 733 -23.78 0.23 20.63
C ARG A 733 -24.71 -0.45 19.63
N ILE A 734 -24.40 -0.35 18.34
CA ILE A 734 -25.16 -0.99 17.26
C ILE A 734 -24.21 -1.89 16.48
N TYR A 735 -24.38 -3.22 16.56
CA TYR A 735 -23.44 -4.15 15.91
C TYR A 735 -24.02 -5.49 15.45
N ASP A 736 -23.32 -6.15 14.53
CA ASP A 736 -23.70 -7.42 13.87
C ASP A 736 -25.14 -7.42 13.27
N ASN A 737 -25.78 -6.26 13.04
CA ASN A 737 -27.09 -6.18 12.41
C ASN A 737 -27.00 -6.23 10.87
N THR A 738 -28.14 -6.48 10.24
CA THR A 738 -28.40 -6.15 8.83
C THR A 738 -29.46 -5.05 8.82
N ILE A 739 -29.25 -3.96 8.10
CA ILE A 739 -30.23 -2.92 7.84
C ILE A 739 -30.38 -2.84 6.32
N LYS A 740 -31.60 -2.93 5.79
CA LYS A 740 -31.86 -2.91 4.34
C LYS A 740 -33.20 -2.33 3.92
N ASP A 741 -33.39 -2.12 2.62
CA ASP A 741 -34.65 -1.62 2.02
C ASP A 741 -35.16 -0.33 2.70
N TYR A 742 -34.34 0.73 2.72
CA TYR A 742 -34.61 1.94 3.52
C TYR A 742 -34.44 3.28 2.78
N SER A 743 -35.02 4.34 3.37
CA SER A 743 -34.71 5.73 2.97
C SER A 743 -33.41 6.24 3.60
N THR A 744 -33.15 5.95 4.87
CA THR A 744 -31.84 6.14 5.51
C THR A 744 -31.56 5.01 6.49
N GLY A 745 -30.42 4.33 6.35
CA GLY A 745 -30.15 3.08 7.06
C GLY A 745 -29.90 3.31 8.54
N LEU A 746 -28.92 4.15 8.87
CA LEU A 746 -28.58 4.53 10.23
C LEU A 746 -28.40 6.05 10.31
N PHE A 747 -29.21 6.71 11.12
CA PHE A 747 -29.16 8.16 11.32
C PHE A 747 -28.80 8.50 12.76
N ASN A 748 -27.65 9.15 12.95
CA ASN A 748 -27.15 9.63 14.23
C ASN A 748 -27.35 11.15 14.33
N GLU A 749 -28.37 11.59 15.08
CA GLU A 749 -28.61 13.01 15.39
C GLU A 749 -28.22 13.34 16.84
N HIS A 750 -27.32 14.30 17.03
CA HIS A 750 -26.81 14.75 18.34
C HIS A 750 -26.25 13.62 19.23
N THR A 751 -25.66 12.59 18.63
CA THR A 751 -25.07 11.45 19.34
C THR A 751 -23.71 11.77 19.94
N LEU A 752 -23.34 11.07 21.01
CA LEU A 752 -22.05 11.19 21.69
C LEU A 752 -21.48 9.79 21.97
N ASN A 753 -20.21 9.54 21.64
CA ASN A 753 -19.52 8.26 21.89
C ASN A 753 -20.26 7.01 21.33
N ALA A 754 -21.09 7.12 20.28
CA ALA A 754 -21.79 5.96 19.72
C ALA A 754 -20.82 5.01 19.00
N TRP A 755 -20.94 3.70 19.24
CA TRP A 755 -20.16 2.68 18.53
C TRP A 755 -21.02 1.89 17.55
N VAL A 756 -20.69 1.99 16.25
CA VAL A 756 -21.43 1.36 15.15
C VAL A 756 -20.47 0.48 14.35
N ALA A 757 -20.59 -0.85 14.46
CA ALA A 757 -19.61 -1.76 13.85
C ALA A 757 -20.17 -3.13 13.43
N PHE A 758 -19.56 -3.75 12.42
CA PHE A 758 -19.95 -5.08 11.90
C PHE A 758 -21.39 -5.18 11.35
N ASN A 759 -22.06 -4.05 11.16
CA ASN A 759 -23.38 -4.01 10.53
C ASN A 759 -23.24 -4.11 9.00
N LEU A 760 -24.19 -4.79 8.37
CA LEU A 760 -24.44 -4.69 6.93
C LEU A 760 -25.54 -3.65 6.72
N ILE A 761 -25.25 -2.56 6.00
CA ILE A 761 -26.14 -1.42 5.80
C ILE A 761 -26.28 -1.24 4.28
N THR A 762 -27.35 -1.79 3.71
CA THR A 762 -27.39 -2.10 2.27
C THR A 762 -28.73 -1.81 1.59
N GLN A 763 -28.77 -1.69 0.26
CA GLN A 763 -30.02 -1.61 -0.53
C GLN A 763 -30.97 -0.45 -0.09
N GLY A 764 -30.52 0.80 -0.14
CA GLY A 764 -31.34 1.95 0.21
C GLY A 764 -30.89 3.25 -0.47
N HIS A 765 -31.42 4.40 -0.03
CA HIS A 765 -31.01 5.70 -0.59
C HIS A 765 -29.73 6.24 0.06
N ILE A 766 -29.68 6.27 1.39
CA ILE A 766 -28.54 6.79 2.17
C ILE A 766 -28.18 5.80 3.29
N GLY A 767 -26.98 5.22 3.25
CA GLY A 767 -26.59 4.19 4.22
C GLY A 767 -26.46 4.72 5.65
N ILE A 768 -25.52 5.65 5.87
CA ILE A 768 -25.26 6.26 7.20
C ILE A 768 -25.28 7.79 7.13
N VAL A 769 -25.93 8.44 8.09
CA VAL A 769 -25.86 9.89 8.32
C VAL A 769 -25.42 10.18 9.74
N THR A 770 -24.45 11.07 9.93
CA THR A 770 -24.21 11.75 11.22
C THR A 770 -24.58 13.23 11.11
N ASN A 771 -25.21 13.77 12.15
CA ASN A 771 -25.62 15.18 12.23
C ASN A 771 -25.40 15.70 13.66
N VAL A 772 -24.44 16.62 13.82
CA VAL A 772 -24.08 17.23 15.12
C VAL A 772 -23.66 16.17 16.18
N SER A 773 -23.07 15.06 15.74
CA SER A 773 -22.50 14.03 16.62
C SER A 773 -21.08 14.37 17.10
N PHE A 774 -20.64 13.73 18.19
CA PHE A 774 -19.35 13.97 18.86
C PHE A 774 -18.66 12.66 19.27
N ASP A 775 -17.40 12.48 18.88
CA ASP A 775 -16.56 11.32 19.24
C ASP A 775 -17.17 9.92 18.89
N ASP A 776 -18.17 9.87 18.00
CA ASP A 776 -18.75 8.62 17.46
C ASP A 776 -17.71 7.80 16.68
N ALA A 777 -17.77 6.47 16.80
CA ALA A 777 -16.84 5.52 16.19
C ALA A 777 -17.58 4.53 15.27
N ILE A 778 -17.76 4.93 14.00
CA ILE A 778 -18.40 4.15 12.92
C ILE A 778 -17.32 3.42 12.12
N ARG A 779 -17.21 2.10 12.27
CA ARG A 779 -16.05 1.32 11.77
C ARG A 779 -16.36 -0.17 11.56
N PHE A 780 -15.72 -0.81 10.59
CA PHE A 780 -15.94 -2.23 10.23
C PHE A 780 -17.38 -2.57 9.78
N ASN A 781 -18.12 -1.60 9.26
CA ASN A 781 -19.42 -1.84 8.62
C ASN A 781 -19.25 -2.16 7.14
N GLU A 782 -20.17 -2.93 6.59
CA GLU A 782 -20.32 -3.20 5.15
C GLU A 782 -21.47 -2.33 4.65
N ILE A 783 -21.18 -1.36 3.79
CA ILE A 783 -22.09 -0.30 3.38
C ILE A 783 -22.23 -0.38 1.86
N SER A 784 -23.39 -0.82 1.34
CA SER A 784 -23.47 -1.25 -0.05
C SER A 784 -24.79 -1.01 -0.78
N TYR A 785 -24.75 -0.99 -2.11
CA TYR A 785 -25.94 -0.83 -2.96
C TYR A 785 -26.81 0.41 -2.60
N ASN A 786 -26.20 1.52 -2.17
CA ASN A 786 -26.91 2.78 -1.88
C ASN A 786 -26.96 3.69 -3.12
N ASP A 787 -28.15 4.16 -3.50
CA ASP A 787 -28.36 4.90 -4.76
C ASP A 787 -28.07 6.42 -4.69
N VAL A 788 -27.86 6.98 -3.48
CA VAL A 788 -27.36 8.35 -3.29
C VAL A 788 -26.01 8.38 -2.57
N TYR A 789 -25.96 7.91 -1.31
CA TYR A 789 -24.75 7.97 -0.47
C TYR A 789 -24.55 6.68 0.35
N GLY A 790 -23.34 6.15 0.41
CA GLY A 790 -22.98 5.14 1.41
C GLY A 790 -22.96 5.75 2.82
N ALA A 791 -22.22 6.85 3.00
CA ALA A 791 -22.25 7.63 4.23
C ALA A 791 -22.03 9.14 4.00
N LYS A 792 -22.65 9.98 4.85
CA LYS A 792 -22.44 11.44 4.90
C LYS A 792 -22.40 11.98 6.34
N SER A 793 -21.69 13.08 6.54
CA SER A 793 -21.50 13.77 7.82
C SER A 793 -21.96 15.24 7.73
N TYR A 794 -22.63 15.76 8.76
CA TYR A 794 -23.13 17.14 8.85
C TYR A 794 -22.79 17.78 10.21
N ASN A 795 -21.89 18.78 10.21
CA ASN A 795 -21.50 19.54 11.43
C ASN A 795 -21.04 18.66 12.61
N THR A 796 -20.41 17.54 12.29
CA THR A 796 -20.05 16.46 13.20
C THR A 796 -18.58 16.56 13.63
N ARG A 797 -18.30 16.57 14.94
CA ARG A 797 -16.91 16.46 15.45
C ARG A 797 -16.56 15.00 15.66
N LEU A 798 -16.02 14.38 14.62
CA LEU A 798 -15.67 12.97 14.60
C LEU A 798 -14.21 12.72 15.02
N ARG A 799 -13.98 11.60 15.72
CA ARG A 799 -12.66 11.15 16.16
C ARG A 799 -12.45 9.70 15.68
N ASN A 800 -11.54 9.51 14.72
CA ASN A 800 -11.21 8.20 14.13
C ASN A 800 -12.46 7.45 13.61
N CYS A 801 -13.37 8.20 13.01
CA CYS A 801 -14.68 7.73 12.55
C CYS A 801 -14.71 7.53 11.05
N PHE A 802 -15.56 6.62 10.57
CA PHE A 802 -15.55 6.12 9.21
C PHE A 802 -14.20 5.49 8.81
N ASN A 803 -13.50 4.85 9.75
CA ASN A 803 -12.27 4.09 9.49
C ASN A 803 -12.58 2.60 9.28
N TRP A 804 -11.82 1.95 8.41
CA TRP A 804 -11.83 0.49 8.18
C TRP A 804 -13.22 -0.11 7.88
N ASN A 805 -14.10 0.64 7.22
CA ASN A 805 -15.35 0.14 6.65
C ASN A 805 -15.11 -0.41 5.23
N SER A 806 -16.05 -1.24 4.76
CA SER A 806 -16.11 -1.66 3.36
C SER A 806 -17.30 -0.97 2.69
N PHE A 807 -17.02 -0.16 1.68
CA PHE A 807 -18.04 0.50 0.87
C PHE A 807 -18.03 -0.11 -0.54
N HIS A 808 -19.15 -0.67 -1.00
CA HIS A 808 -19.21 -1.19 -2.37
C HIS A 808 -20.55 -1.04 -3.10
N ASP A 809 -20.52 -0.93 -4.43
CA ASP A 809 -21.70 -0.76 -5.28
C ASP A 809 -22.58 0.47 -4.92
N ASN A 810 -22.04 1.49 -4.22
CA ASN A 810 -22.76 2.72 -3.88
C ASN A 810 -22.57 3.79 -4.96
N LYS A 811 -23.50 4.74 -5.05
CA LYS A 811 -23.35 5.90 -5.93
C LYS A 811 -22.21 6.84 -5.50
N VAL A 812 -22.22 7.29 -4.24
CA VAL A 812 -21.07 7.98 -3.64
C VAL A 812 -20.82 7.34 -2.30
N ALA A 813 -19.73 6.59 -2.14
CA ALA A 813 -19.51 5.81 -0.93
C ALA A 813 -19.34 6.69 0.32
N TYR A 814 -18.54 7.76 0.25
CA TYR A 814 -18.47 8.79 1.30
C TYR A 814 -18.49 10.21 0.73
N PHE A 815 -19.28 11.11 1.33
CA PHE A 815 -19.32 12.52 0.96
C PHE A 815 -19.01 13.43 2.16
N HIS A 816 -17.93 14.21 2.06
CA HIS A 816 -17.50 15.22 3.02
C HIS A 816 -17.77 16.63 2.50
N ASP A 817 -18.63 17.37 3.21
CA ASP A 817 -19.13 18.70 2.86
C ASP A 817 -19.58 19.41 4.16
N PRO A 818 -18.62 19.94 4.95
CA PRO A 818 -18.88 20.47 6.28
C PRO A 818 -19.21 21.97 6.25
N THR A 819 -20.38 22.38 6.76
CA THR A 819 -20.77 23.81 6.79
C THR A 819 -20.03 24.66 7.84
N THR A 820 -19.01 24.11 8.50
CA THR A 820 -18.06 24.79 9.39
C THR A 820 -16.80 23.93 9.43
N GLU A 821 -15.60 24.52 9.42
CA GLU A 821 -14.36 23.73 9.50
C GLU A 821 -14.08 23.21 10.92
N TYR A 822 -13.78 21.91 11.01
CA TYR A 822 -13.42 21.21 12.24
C TYR A 822 -11.93 20.83 12.24
N PRO A 823 -11.36 20.37 13.37
CA PRO A 823 -10.04 19.72 13.36
C PRO A 823 -9.98 18.58 12.34
N PRO A 824 -8.82 18.33 11.70
CA PRO A 824 -8.74 17.38 10.59
C PRO A 824 -9.08 15.95 11.02
N MET A 825 -10.05 15.35 10.34
CA MET A 825 -10.46 13.97 10.53
C MET A 825 -9.53 13.02 9.76
N GLU A 826 -8.91 12.08 10.48
CA GLU A 826 -8.21 10.93 9.90
C GLU A 826 -9.27 9.92 9.41
N PHE A 827 -9.26 9.61 8.12
CA PHE A 827 -10.14 8.68 7.44
C PHE A 827 -9.26 7.55 6.86
N ASP A 828 -9.09 6.49 7.66
CA ASP A 828 -8.02 5.50 7.48
C ASP A 828 -8.52 4.11 7.07
N GLY A 829 -7.80 3.50 6.12
CA GLY A 829 -7.79 2.06 5.89
C GLY A 829 -9.12 1.44 5.44
N ASN A 830 -10.03 2.25 4.87
CA ASN A 830 -11.27 1.76 4.27
C ASN A 830 -11.01 1.06 2.94
N VAL A 831 -11.95 0.21 2.54
CA VAL A 831 -11.96 -0.47 1.24
C VAL A 831 -13.18 0.01 0.44
N PHE A 832 -12.93 0.55 -0.75
CA PHE A 832 -13.92 0.99 -1.71
C PHE A 832 -13.88 0.09 -2.94
N THR A 833 -15.00 -0.55 -3.31
CA THR A 833 -15.09 -1.45 -4.48
C THR A 833 -16.29 -1.09 -5.35
N ASP A 834 -16.09 -0.84 -6.64
CA ASP A 834 -17.16 -0.66 -7.65
C ASP A 834 -18.24 0.40 -7.31
N ASN A 835 -17.87 1.44 -6.55
CA ASN A 835 -18.73 2.61 -6.30
C ASN A 835 -18.65 3.59 -7.48
N GLU A 836 -19.73 4.30 -7.85
CA GLU A 836 -19.67 5.30 -8.94
C GLU A 836 -18.65 6.41 -8.58
N VAL A 837 -18.68 6.89 -7.33
CA VAL A 837 -17.59 7.67 -6.69
C VAL A 837 -17.21 7.05 -5.34
N GLY A 838 -15.91 6.91 -5.06
CA GLY A 838 -15.38 6.46 -3.76
C GLY A 838 -15.56 7.51 -2.67
N VAL A 839 -14.65 8.49 -2.62
CA VAL A 839 -14.75 9.64 -1.70
C VAL A 839 -14.97 10.93 -2.49
N LYS A 840 -16.00 11.69 -2.13
CA LYS A 840 -16.18 13.08 -2.58
C LYS A 840 -15.87 14.04 -1.43
N VAL A 841 -15.06 15.06 -1.70
CA VAL A 841 -14.75 16.18 -0.78
C VAL A 841 -15.12 17.49 -1.48
N GLU A 842 -15.87 18.34 -0.80
CA GLU A 842 -16.31 19.64 -1.31
C GLU A 842 -16.15 20.73 -0.25
N ASN A 843 -15.57 21.89 -0.64
CA ASN A 843 -15.39 23.08 0.19
C ASN A 843 -14.68 22.85 1.56
N ALA A 844 -13.74 21.89 1.65
CA ALA A 844 -13.15 21.47 2.92
C ALA A 844 -11.62 21.33 2.90
N SER A 845 -10.98 21.67 4.03
CA SER A 845 -9.60 21.28 4.36
C SER A 845 -9.50 20.11 5.35
N SER A 846 -10.57 19.83 6.11
CA SER A 846 -10.52 19.07 7.37
C SER A 846 -10.55 17.54 7.23
N ILE A 847 -9.99 16.96 6.16
CA ILE A 847 -9.97 15.51 5.97
C ILE A 847 -8.63 14.99 5.43
N ARG A 848 -8.16 13.90 6.04
CA ARG A 848 -6.99 13.13 5.60
C ARG A 848 -7.44 11.74 5.16
N LEU A 849 -7.27 11.42 3.90
CA LEU A 849 -7.47 10.08 3.36
C LEU A 849 -6.12 9.35 3.44
N THR A 850 -6.02 8.34 4.31
CA THR A 850 -4.79 7.56 4.52
C THR A 850 -5.01 6.06 4.37
N ASN A 851 -4.07 5.34 3.74
CA ASN A 851 -4.06 3.88 3.64
C ASN A 851 -5.34 3.23 3.04
N ASN A 852 -6.23 4.01 2.42
CA ASN A 852 -7.48 3.50 1.85
C ASN A 852 -7.20 2.77 0.52
N THR A 853 -8.01 1.77 0.19
CA THR A 853 -7.92 1.01 -1.06
C THR A 853 -9.16 1.26 -1.91
N PHE A 854 -8.97 1.75 -3.14
CA PHE A 854 -10.02 2.01 -4.13
C PHE A 854 -9.89 1.01 -5.28
N THR A 855 -10.94 0.28 -5.60
CA THR A 855 -10.98 -0.70 -6.69
C THR A 855 -12.22 -0.48 -7.55
N GLY A 856 -12.07 -0.41 -8.88
CA GLY A 856 -13.21 -0.20 -9.78
C GLY A 856 -13.84 1.19 -9.65
N GLY A 857 -15.05 1.36 -10.21
CA GLY A 857 -15.78 2.63 -10.16
C GLY A 857 -15.35 3.70 -11.18
N LEU A 858 -16.09 4.82 -11.24
CA LEU A 858 -15.75 5.92 -12.15
C LEU A 858 -14.70 6.86 -11.56
N GLU A 859 -14.83 7.26 -10.30
CA GLU A 859 -13.89 8.19 -9.64
C GLU A 859 -13.51 7.71 -8.24
N GLY A 860 -12.21 7.59 -7.96
CA GLY A 860 -11.70 7.12 -6.67
C GLY A 860 -11.86 8.18 -5.58
N VAL A 861 -11.17 9.31 -5.76
CA VAL A 861 -11.34 10.52 -4.95
C VAL A 861 -11.66 11.72 -5.84
N LEU A 862 -12.77 12.41 -5.55
CA LEU A 862 -13.21 13.64 -6.19
C LEU A 862 -13.07 14.83 -5.23
N LEU A 863 -12.24 15.81 -5.59
CA LEU A 863 -11.88 16.98 -4.79
C LEU A 863 -12.40 18.26 -5.45
N LEU A 864 -13.28 19.00 -4.78
CA LEU A 864 -13.93 20.21 -5.30
C LEU A 864 -13.69 21.40 -4.35
N ASN A 865 -12.96 22.42 -4.80
CA ASN A 865 -12.65 23.63 -4.00
C ASN A 865 -12.12 23.28 -2.59
N SER A 866 -11.18 22.34 -2.54
CA SER A 866 -10.71 21.70 -1.30
C SER A 866 -9.19 21.83 -1.11
N SER A 867 -8.74 21.64 0.13
CA SER A 867 -7.32 21.56 0.51
C SER A 867 -7.08 20.35 1.40
N ALA A 868 -7.67 19.22 1.00
CA ALA A 868 -7.57 17.94 1.69
C ALA A 868 -6.18 17.30 1.54
N GLU A 869 -5.92 16.30 2.38
CA GLU A 869 -4.71 15.47 2.31
C GLU A 869 -5.09 14.08 1.79
N VAL A 870 -4.49 13.66 0.67
CA VAL A 870 -4.68 12.33 0.08
C VAL A 870 -3.31 11.67 0.03
N HIS A 871 -3.02 10.86 1.04
CA HIS A 871 -1.68 10.32 1.29
C HIS A 871 -1.67 8.79 1.40
N ALA A 872 -0.71 8.13 0.73
CA ALA A 872 -0.47 6.68 0.83
C ALA A 872 -1.70 5.79 0.56
N ASN A 873 -2.64 6.24 -0.28
CA ASN A 873 -3.79 5.43 -0.71
C ASN A 873 -3.43 4.57 -1.93
N THR A 874 -4.13 3.46 -2.11
CA THR A 874 -3.98 2.57 -3.28
C THR A 874 -5.22 2.66 -4.16
N PHE A 875 -5.03 2.83 -5.46
CA PHE A 875 -6.09 2.84 -6.48
C PHE A 875 -5.82 1.76 -7.52
N ALA A 876 -6.82 0.94 -7.85
CA ALA A 876 -6.70 -0.19 -8.77
C ALA A 876 -7.90 -0.25 -9.73
N SER A 877 -7.66 -0.21 -11.04
CA SER A 877 -8.71 -0.37 -12.06
C SER A 877 -9.87 0.63 -11.96
N VAL A 878 -9.59 1.88 -11.55
CA VAL A 878 -10.57 2.97 -11.39
C VAL A 878 -10.65 3.81 -12.68
N GLY A 879 -11.81 4.36 -13.05
CA GLY A 879 -11.93 5.24 -14.22
C GLY A 879 -11.05 6.52 -14.14
N THR A 880 -11.05 7.20 -13.00
CA THR A 880 -10.09 8.26 -12.66
C THR A 880 -9.74 8.11 -11.18
N ALA A 881 -8.48 7.81 -10.87
CA ALA A 881 -8.08 7.54 -9.48
C ALA A 881 -8.26 8.78 -8.58
N ILE A 882 -7.71 9.93 -8.98
CA ILE A 882 -7.93 11.21 -8.28
C ILE A 882 -8.33 12.28 -9.29
N ARG A 883 -9.48 12.93 -9.08
CA ARG A 883 -9.87 14.17 -9.77
C ARG A 883 -9.86 15.35 -8.80
N CYS A 884 -9.21 16.45 -9.17
CA CYS A 884 -9.33 17.71 -8.43
C CYS A 884 -9.81 18.88 -9.30
N ARG A 885 -10.59 19.79 -8.73
CA ARG A 885 -11.04 21.03 -9.38
C ARG A 885 -10.94 22.21 -8.43
N ALA A 886 -10.30 23.30 -8.88
CA ALA A 886 -10.02 24.50 -8.09
C ALA A 886 -9.42 24.19 -6.71
N SER A 887 -8.49 23.23 -6.64
CA SER A 887 -8.09 22.57 -5.38
C SER A 887 -6.64 22.85 -5.01
N GLY A 888 -6.38 23.14 -3.73
CA GLY A 888 -5.04 23.27 -3.14
C GLY A 888 -4.66 22.05 -2.31
N SER A 889 -5.09 20.86 -2.71
CA SER A 889 -4.91 19.61 -1.94
C SER A 889 -3.51 19.03 -2.08
N ASN A 890 -3.05 18.34 -1.02
CA ASN A 890 -1.81 17.57 -1.03
C ASN A 890 -2.12 16.14 -1.51
N LEU A 891 -1.52 15.73 -2.63
CA LEU A 891 -1.62 14.38 -3.21
C LEU A 891 -0.23 13.74 -3.12
N THR A 892 0.03 12.92 -2.09
CA THR A 892 1.38 12.41 -1.80
C THR A 892 1.49 10.91 -1.64
N ASP A 893 2.51 10.30 -2.25
CA ASP A 893 2.89 8.89 -2.06
C ASP A 893 1.76 7.86 -2.35
N ASN A 894 0.75 8.24 -3.15
CA ASN A 894 -0.33 7.32 -3.51
C ASN A 894 0.13 6.36 -4.61
N ARG A 895 -0.29 5.09 -4.53
CA ARG A 895 -0.08 4.10 -5.59
C ARG A 895 -1.31 4.02 -6.47
N ILE A 896 -1.19 4.39 -7.74
CA ILE A 896 -2.27 4.31 -8.73
C ILE A 896 -1.92 3.28 -9.78
N TRP A 897 -2.78 2.28 -9.95
CA TRP A 897 -2.55 1.16 -10.85
C TRP A 897 -3.76 0.84 -11.75
N ALA A 898 -3.51 0.48 -13.01
CA ALA A 898 -4.46 -0.03 -14.01
C ALA A 898 -5.72 0.83 -14.23
N SER A 899 -5.68 2.08 -13.78
CA SER A 899 -6.78 3.03 -13.88
C SER A 899 -6.80 3.67 -15.27
N ASP A 900 -7.95 4.14 -15.78
CA ASP A 900 -8.04 4.76 -17.12
C ASP A 900 -7.50 6.21 -17.15
N ALA A 901 -7.41 6.83 -15.98
CA ALA A 901 -6.66 8.07 -15.75
C ALA A 901 -6.14 8.08 -14.31
N GLY A 902 -4.94 8.66 -14.11
CA GLY A 902 -4.31 8.72 -12.80
C GLY A 902 -4.80 9.93 -12.00
N ILE A 903 -4.07 11.05 -12.11
CA ILE A 903 -4.41 12.30 -11.40
C ILE A 903 -4.83 13.35 -12.43
N VAL A 904 -6.08 13.80 -12.37
CA VAL A 904 -6.65 14.80 -13.27
C VAL A 904 -7.06 16.04 -12.48
N CYS A 905 -6.34 17.15 -12.64
CA CYS A 905 -6.51 18.37 -11.86
C CYS A 905 -6.73 19.60 -12.75
N ASP A 906 -7.82 20.33 -12.49
CA ASP A 906 -8.21 21.52 -13.25
C ASP A 906 -8.45 22.73 -12.32
N GLY A 907 -7.54 23.70 -12.34
CA GLY A 907 -7.56 24.87 -11.46
C GLY A 907 -7.04 24.63 -10.05
N GLY A 908 -6.42 25.66 -9.47
CA GLY A 908 -5.90 25.68 -8.10
C GLY A 908 -4.38 25.46 -8.03
N SER A 909 -3.90 25.19 -6.83
CA SER A 909 -2.47 25.11 -6.49
C SER A 909 -2.11 23.76 -5.80
N PRO A 910 -2.42 22.60 -6.39
CA PRO A 910 -2.17 21.31 -5.74
C PRO A 910 -0.67 21.02 -5.61
N ARG A 911 -0.33 20.24 -4.57
CA ARG A 911 1.00 19.65 -4.37
C ARG A 911 0.92 18.17 -4.70
N ILE A 912 1.63 17.75 -5.74
CA ILE A 912 1.60 16.38 -6.28
C ILE A 912 3.01 15.82 -6.20
N GLU A 913 3.31 15.00 -5.18
CA GLU A 913 4.67 14.46 -4.97
C GLU A 913 4.71 12.97 -4.61
N GLY A 914 5.78 12.27 -5.03
CA GLY A 914 6.06 10.89 -4.62
C GLY A 914 5.06 9.82 -5.11
N ASN A 915 4.03 10.19 -5.86
CA ASN A 915 3.00 9.25 -6.31
C ASN A 915 3.58 8.26 -7.35
N ASP A 916 3.18 7.00 -7.24
CA ASP A 916 3.59 5.90 -8.13
C ASP A 916 2.40 5.56 -9.04
N VAL A 917 2.42 6.03 -10.29
CA VAL A 917 1.23 6.14 -11.15
C VAL A 917 1.43 5.41 -12.48
N GLN A 918 0.84 4.23 -12.61
CA GLN A 918 0.80 3.50 -13.88
C GLN A 918 -0.63 3.13 -14.28
N VAL A 919 -1.15 3.91 -15.22
CA VAL A 919 -2.47 3.76 -15.83
C VAL A 919 -2.54 2.58 -16.80
N ALA A 920 -3.73 2.02 -17.00
CA ALA A 920 -3.97 0.98 -18.03
C ALA A 920 -4.12 1.58 -19.44
N SER A 921 -4.66 2.80 -19.51
CA SER A 921 -4.86 3.57 -20.73
C SER A 921 -4.75 5.07 -20.44
N GLY A 922 -4.81 5.93 -21.46
CA GLY A 922 -4.87 7.38 -21.26
C GLY A 922 -3.55 8.07 -20.86
N GLU A 923 -3.68 9.26 -20.28
CA GLU A 923 -2.58 10.09 -19.76
C GLU A 923 -2.49 9.87 -18.22
N ALA A 924 -1.27 9.76 -17.68
CA ALA A 924 -1.06 9.40 -16.28
C ALA A 924 -1.40 10.57 -15.33
N LEU A 925 -0.91 11.76 -15.66
CA LEU A 925 -1.26 13.02 -15.02
C LEU A 925 -1.78 14.00 -16.08
N VAL A 926 -2.93 14.63 -15.82
CA VAL A 926 -3.54 15.63 -16.69
C VAL A 926 -3.83 16.89 -15.88
N LEU A 927 -3.04 17.93 -16.12
CA LEU A 927 -3.04 19.15 -15.33
C LEU A 927 -3.42 20.36 -16.20
N SER A 928 -4.42 21.14 -15.78
CA SER A 928 -4.88 22.33 -16.50
C SER A 928 -5.18 23.51 -15.56
N ASN A 929 -4.99 24.73 -16.05
CA ASN A 929 -5.37 25.98 -15.38
C ASN A 929 -4.77 26.14 -13.96
N LEU A 930 -3.64 25.48 -13.67
CA LEU A 930 -3.02 25.50 -12.34
C LEU A 930 -2.17 26.75 -12.14
N GLU A 931 -2.20 27.31 -10.93
CA GLU A 931 -1.40 28.47 -10.53
C GLU A 931 -0.60 28.14 -9.26
N GLY A 932 0.72 28.24 -9.35
CA GLY A 932 1.65 27.99 -8.24
C GLY A 932 1.88 26.51 -7.88
N ALA A 933 1.25 25.58 -8.60
CA ALA A 933 1.27 24.15 -8.28
C ALA A 933 2.68 23.52 -8.32
N LEU A 934 2.88 22.47 -7.53
CA LEU A 934 4.16 21.76 -7.36
C LEU A 934 4.00 20.31 -7.78
N VAL A 935 4.84 19.84 -8.71
CA VAL A 935 4.78 18.48 -9.27
C VAL A 935 6.18 17.85 -9.26
N ALA A 936 6.52 17.01 -8.28
CA ALA A 936 7.90 16.51 -8.13
C ALA A 936 7.99 15.06 -7.62
N GLY A 937 8.89 14.27 -8.20
CA GLY A 937 9.18 12.91 -7.72
C GLY A 937 8.08 11.87 -7.97
N ASN A 938 7.08 12.19 -8.79
CA ASN A 938 6.05 11.22 -9.20
C ASN A 938 6.61 10.32 -10.30
N ASN A 939 6.59 9.00 -10.10
CA ASN A 939 7.04 8.02 -11.08
C ASN A 939 5.87 7.63 -11.99
N LEU A 940 6.02 7.82 -13.30
CA LEU A 940 4.97 7.56 -14.29
C LEU A 940 5.26 6.34 -15.19
N HIS A 941 6.38 5.63 -15.02
CA HIS A 941 6.76 4.42 -15.77
C HIS A 941 6.70 4.58 -17.31
N GLY A 942 7.29 5.66 -17.81
CA GLY A 942 7.23 6.09 -19.21
C GLY A 942 5.92 6.77 -19.61
N GLY A 943 4.98 6.91 -18.67
CA GLY A 943 3.66 7.50 -18.87
C GLY A 943 3.69 8.99 -19.21
N THR A 944 2.58 9.48 -19.75
CA THR A 944 2.46 10.90 -20.15
C THR A 944 1.98 11.77 -19.00
N LEU A 945 2.75 12.82 -18.69
CA LEU A 945 2.32 13.99 -17.92
C LEU A 945 1.96 15.11 -18.89
N ARG A 946 0.68 15.49 -18.93
CA ARG A 946 0.23 16.65 -19.69
C ARG A 946 0.00 17.83 -18.76
N VAL A 947 0.55 18.99 -19.11
CA VAL A 947 0.27 20.27 -18.43
C VAL A 947 -0.15 21.29 -19.47
N SER A 948 -1.25 22.00 -19.21
CA SER A 948 -1.80 22.98 -20.15
C SER A 948 -2.26 24.27 -19.47
N THR A 949 -1.97 25.43 -20.08
CA THR A 949 -2.42 26.76 -19.59
C THR A 949 -2.19 26.95 -18.09
N SER A 950 -0.95 26.75 -17.62
CA SER A 950 -0.64 26.66 -16.18
C SER A 950 0.69 27.33 -15.82
N ARG A 951 0.89 27.65 -14.54
CA ARG A 951 2.19 28.02 -13.97
C ARG A 951 2.55 27.10 -12.80
N LEU A 952 3.68 26.41 -12.94
CA LEU A 952 4.22 25.52 -11.90
C LEU A 952 5.41 26.18 -11.19
N THR A 953 5.42 26.17 -9.86
CA THR A 953 6.59 26.62 -9.07
C THR A 953 7.77 25.67 -9.24
N ARG A 954 7.50 24.36 -9.29
CA ARG A 954 8.51 23.33 -9.51
C ARG A 954 7.92 22.14 -10.25
N LEU A 955 8.67 21.67 -11.26
CA LEU A 955 8.42 20.46 -12.01
C LEU A 955 9.68 19.58 -11.96
N ALA A 956 9.54 18.38 -11.39
CA ALA A 956 10.59 17.37 -11.34
C ALA A 956 9.99 15.98 -11.68
N PRO A 957 9.77 15.67 -12.98
CA PRO A 957 9.29 14.36 -13.41
C PRO A 957 10.26 13.24 -13.04
N VAL A 958 9.71 12.04 -12.85
CA VAL A 958 10.47 10.79 -12.79
C VAL A 958 9.89 9.83 -13.81
N ASP A 959 10.75 9.27 -14.67
CA ASP A 959 10.41 8.38 -15.78
C ASP A 959 9.13 8.79 -16.55
N SER A 960 9.11 10.03 -17.07
CA SER A 960 7.91 10.64 -17.67
C SER A 960 8.12 11.22 -19.07
N VAL A 961 7.13 11.06 -19.95
CA VAL A 961 6.97 11.88 -21.15
C VAL A 961 6.13 13.11 -20.79
N VAL A 962 6.75 14.29 -20.71
CA VAL A 962 6.07 15.52 -20.32
C VAL A 962 5.70 16.36 -21.53
N LEU A 963 4.42 16.71 -21.64
CA LEU A 963 3.88 17.61 -22.67
C LEU A 963 3.42 18.91 -22.00
N LEU A 964 4.25 19.95 -22.06
CA LEU A 964 3.91 21.30 -21.62
C LEU A 964 3.29 22.07 -22.78
N THR A 965 2.07 22.60 -22.60
CA THR A 965 1.36 23.43 -23.58
C THR A 965 0.97 24.74 -22.91
N ASP A 966 1.42 25.88 -23.43
CA ASP A 966 1.07 27.20 -22.87
C ASP A 966 1.32 27.29 -21.36
N THR A 967 2.44 26.71 -20.91
CA THR A 967 2.73 26.45 -19.49
C THR A 967 4.09 27.00 -19.10
N VAL A 968 4.13 27.79 -18.02
CA VAL A 968 5.35 28.30 -17.40
C VAL A 968 5.78 27.38 -16.26
N VAL A 969 7.09 27.17 -16.14
CA VAL A 969 7.70 26.36 -15.08
C VAL A 969 8.87 27.15 -14.50
N ASP A 970 8.74 27.57 -13.25
CA ASP A 970 9.74 28.43 -12.60
C ASP A 970 11.02 27.64 -12.24
N THR A 971 10.89 26.38 -11.79
CA THR A 971 12.01 25.45 -11.55
C THR A 971 11.77 24.11 -12.27
N LEU A 972 12.70 23.69 -13.14
CA LEU A 972 12.67 22.40 -13.83
C LEU A 972 13.89 21.54 -13.46
N VAL A 973 13.66 20.30 -13.02
CA VAL A 973 14.71 19.30 -12.75
C VAL A 973 14.39 18.03 -13.53
N LEU A 974 15.35 17.47 -14.27
CA LEU A 974 15.14 16.25 -15.08
C LEU A 974 15.98 15.09 -14.55
N ASP A 975 15.41 13.89 -14.60
CA ASP A 975 16.15 12.63 -14.44
C ASP A 975 16.69 12.12 -15.79
N ALA A 976 17.31 10.95 -15.80
CA ALA A 976 17.99 10.40 -16.97
C ALA A 976 17.04 9.80 -18.03
N THR A 977 15.76 9.58 -17.73
CA THR A 977 14.80 8.93 -18.64
C THR A 977 13.65 9.84 -19.07
N SER A 978 13.32 10.88 -18.30
CA SER A 978 12.26 11.82 -18.65
C SER A 978 12.62 12.73 -19.83
N ARG A 979 11.61 13.05 -20.65
CA ARG A 979 11.71 13.98 -21.77
C ARG A 979 10.58 15.01 -21.70
N VAL A 980 10.92 16.29 -21.80
CA VAL A 980 9.95 17.39 -21.82
C VAL A 980 9.84 17.99 -23.21
N GLU A 981 8.61 18.06 -23.73
CA GLU A 981 8.26 18.92 -24.86
C GLU A 981 7.68 20.24 -24.35
N VAL A 982 8.27 21.35 -24.79
CA VAL A 982 7.72 22.69 -24.59
C VAL A 982 6.98 23.10 -25.84
N ARG A 983 5.67 23.32 -25.73
CA ARG A 983 4.80 23.73 -26.83
C ARG A 983 4.08 25.04 -26.50
N TRP A 984 3.99 25.93 -27.48
CA TRP A 984 3.31 27.23 -27.34
C TRP A 984 2.30 27.42 -28.47
N THR A 985 1.12 27.91 -28.14
CA THR A 985 0.07 28.28 -29.09
C THR A 985 0.32 29.69 -29.62
N ILE A 986 0.34 29.82 -30.94
CA ILE A 986 0.33 31.14 -31.61
C ILE A 986 -0.95 31.32 -32.43
N ALA A 987 -1.30 32.58 -32.68
CA ALA A 987 -2.13 32.96 -33.81
C ALA A 987 -1.27 33.68 -34.86
N VAL A 988 -1.58 33.50 -36.13
CA VAL A 988 -0.94 34.23 -37.23
C VAL A 988 -2.03 35.02 -37.97
N ARG A 989 -1.79 36.30 -38.23
CA ARG A 989 -2.72 37.16 -38.97
C ARG A 989 -2.03 37.79 -40.18
N ALA A 990 -2.49 37.43 -41.37
CA ALA A 990 -2.08 38.07 -42.62
C ALA A 990 -2.83 39.39 -42.77
N VAL A 991 -2.12 40.48 -43.07
CA VAL A 991 -2.71 41.80 -43.30
C VAL A 991 -2.12 42.50 -44.53
N ASP A 992 -2.89 43.41 -45.12
CA ASP A 992 -2.38 44.32 -46.15
C ASP A 992 -1.64 45.54 -45.54
N GLU A 993 -1.17 46.43 -46.41
CA GLU A 993 -0.50 47.70 -46.05
C GLU A 993 -1.38 48.66 -45.22
N THR A 994 -2.69 48.42 -45.12
CA THR A 994 -3.64 49.19 -44.30
C THR A 994 -3.99 48.52 -42.97
N GLY A 995 -3.56 47.27 -42.76
CA GLY A 995 -3.91 46.44 -41.59
C GLY A 995 -5.21 45.62 -41.76
N ALA A 996 -5.84 45.66 -42.93
CA ALA A 996 -7.02 44.85 -43.23
C ALA A 996 -6.65 43.36 -43.37
N GLY A 997 -7.52 42.47 -42.89
CA GLY A 997 -7.26 41.02 -42.88
C GLY A 997 -7.27 40.39 -44.27
N LEU A 998 -6.21 39.66 -44.60
CA LEU A 998 -6.08 38.96 -45.88
C LEU A 998 -6.62 37.53 -45.78
N ARG A 999 -7.85 37.35 -46.27
CA ARG A 999 -8.62 36.09 -46.30
C ARG A 999 -8.14 35.13 -47.39
N ASP A 1000 -8.25 33.81 -47.16
CA ASP A 1000 -7.93 32.72 -48.10
C ASP A 1000 -6.45 32.75 -48.57
N TYR A 1001 -5.53 33.18 -47.70
CA TYR A 1001 -4.08 33.15 -47.90
C TYR A 1001 -3.46 31.90 -47.27
N ASP A 1002 -2.59 31.21 -47.99
CA ASP A 1002 -1.82 30.08 -47.46
C ASP A 1002 -0.81 30.56 -46.42
N ILE A 1003 -0.77 29.89 -45.26
CA ILE A 1003 0.19 30.08 -44.19
C ILE A 1003 0.99 28.78 -43.99
N VAL A 1004 2.31 28.90 -44.06
CA VAL A 1004 3.28 27.81 -43.90
C VAL A 1004 4.27 28.20 -42.81
N VAL A 1005 4.31 27.44 -41.71
CA VAL A 1005 5.27 27.65 -40.62
C VAL A 1005 6.33 26.55 -40.66
N ARG A 1006 7.60 26.95 -40.61
CA ARG A 1006 8.76 26.04 -40.56
C ARG A 1006 9.61 26.28 -39.32
N ASP A 1007 10.19 25.21 -38.77
CA ASP A 1007 11.17 25.28 -37.69
C ASP A 1007 12.55 25.76 -38.20
N ALA A 1008 13.50 25.94 -37.28
CA ALA A 1008 14.88 26.34 -37.60
C ALA A 1008 15.63 25.37 -38.55
N ASN A 1009 15.18 24.11 -38.63
CA ASN A 1009 15.74 23.09 -39.53
C ASN A 1009 15.03 23.08 -40.91
N GLY A 1010 14.05 23.96 -41.13
CA GLY A 1010 13.23 24.02 -42.33
C GLY A 1010 12.11 22.96 -42.40
N ALA A 1011 11.94 22.14 -41.35
CA ALA A 1011 10.87 21.15 -41.28
C ALA A 1011 9.49 21.84 -41.17
N LEU A 1012 8.46 21.23 -41.73
CA LEU A 1012 7.10 21.79 -41.71
C LEU A 1012 6.49 21.62 -40.31
N ALA A 1013 6.22 22.73 -39.63
CA ALA A 1013 5.59 22.74 -38.31
C ALA A 1013 4.06 22.96 -38.39
N PHE A 1014 3.59 23.76 -39.36
CA PHE A 1014 2.17 23.96 -39.63
C PHE A 1014 1.93 24.35 -41.09
N GLN A 1015 0.77 23.95 -41.64
CA GLN A 1015 0.23 24.47 -42.90
C GLN A 1015 -1.30 24.63 -42.79
N GLY A 1016 -1.82 25.76 -43.26
CA GLY A 1016 -3.25 26.06 -43.32
C GLY A 1016 -3.52 27.30 -44.17
N ALA A 1017 -4.76 27.82 -44.16
CA ALA A 1017 -5.13 29.05 -44.86
C ALA A 1017 -5.96 29.98 -43.96
N THR A 1018 -5.89 31.29 -44.19
CA THR A 1018 -6.54 32.31 -43.33
C THR A 1018 -8.06 32.34 -43.44
N GLY A 1019 -8.70 32.55 -42.29
CA GLY A 1019 -10.14 32.76 -42.18
C GLY A 1019 -10.62 34.11 -42.72
N THR A 1020 -11.91 34.38 -42.54
CA THR A 1020 -12.60 35.58 -43.06
C THR A 1020 -12.12 36.91 -42.47
N ASP A 1021 -11.38 36.86 -41.37
CA ASP A 1021 -10.73 37.97 -40.67
C ASP A 1021 -9.24 38.12 -41.00
N GLY A 1022 -8.71 37.22 -41.84
CA GLY A 1022 -7.29 37.13 -42.18
C GLY A 1022 -6.41 36.40 -41.14
N SER A 1023 -6.99 35.66 -40.18
CA SER A 1023 -6.21 34.96 -39.15
C SER A 1023 -6.27 33.42 -39.25
N VAL A 1024 -5.32 32.78 -38.57
CA VAL A 1024 -5.33 31.36 -38.19
C VAL A 1024 -4.87 31.27 -36.74
N SER A 1025 -5.73 30.77 -35.85
CA SER A 1025 -5.49 30.70 -34.40
C SER A 1025 -5.41 29.25 -33.92
N GLY A 1026 -4.74 29.01 -32.79
CA GLY A 1026 -4.57 27.65 -32.24
C GLY A 1026 -3.42 26.86 -32.86
N ILE A 1027 -2.43 27.54 -33.46
CA ILE A 1027 -1.26 26.89 -34.05
C ILE A 1027 -0.30 26.51 -32.93
N LEU A 1028 -0.34 25.24 -32.51
CA LEU A 1028 0.52 24.69 -31.46
C LEU A 1028 1.90 24.32 -32.03
N LEU A 1029 2.95 25.03 -31.63
CA LEU A 1029 4.33 24.81 -32.08
C LEU A 1029 5.17 24.15 -30.97
N LEU A 1030 5.83 23.02 -31.27
CA LEU A 1030 6.87 22.43 -30.44
C LEU A 1030 8.14 23.29 -30.53
N THR A 1031 8.43 24.09 -29.50
CA THR A 1031 9.56 25.04 -29.53
C THR A 1031 10.85 24.44 -28.99
N GLU A 1032 10.77 23.50 -28.05
CA GLU A 1032 11.93 22.84 -27.46
C GLU A 1032 11.62 21.39 -27.07
N THR A 1033 12.64 20.53 -27.17
CA THR A 1033 12.71 19.21 -26.53
C THR A 1033 13.85 19.24 -25.50
N ARG A 1034 13.54 19.01 -24.22
CA ARG A 1034 14.53 18.97 -23.12
C ARG A 1034 14.68 17.55 -22.59
N THR A 1035 15.93 17.17 -22.33
CA THR A 1035 16.36 15.94 -21.65
C THR A 1035 17.52 16.30 -20.72
N LEU A 1036 17.91 15.40 -19.80
CA LEU A 1036 19.09 15.63 -18.95
C LEU A 1036 20.40 15.78 -19.77
N ALA A 1037 20.50 15.14 -20.94
CA ALA A 1037 21.69 15.17 -21.78
C ALA A 1037 21.77 16.40 -22.71
N SER A 1038 20.63 16.93 -23.16
CA SER A 1038 20.59 18.07 -24.09
C SER A 1038 19.21 18.75 -24.14
N THR A 1039 19.21 20.01 -24.58
CA THR A 1039 18.02 20.72 -25.05
C THR A 1039 18.14 20.98 -26.55
N GLU A 1040 17.23 20.43 -27.34
CA GLU A 1040 17.08 20.76 -28.76
C GLU A 1040 16.04 21.90 -28.89
N SER A 1041 16.45 23.03 -29.48
CA SER A 1041 15.53 24.12 -29.80
C SER A 1041 15.09 24.06 -31.26
N ARG A 1042 13.81 24.35 -31.49
CA ARG A 1042 13.18 24.48 -32.81
C ARG A 1042 13.06 25.93 -33.26
N ASN A 1043 13.41 26.87 -32.38
CA ASN A 1043 13.50 28.31 -32.65
C ASN A 1043 14.77 28.68 -33.45
N PRO A 1044 14.72 29.72 -34.30
CA PRO A 1044 13.56 30.54 -34.63
C PRO A 1044 12.67 29.88 -35.70
N PHE A 1045 11.37 30.14 -35.63
CA PHE A 1045 10.40 29.72 -36.66
C PHE A 1045 10.34 30.74 -37.79
N THR A 1046 10.10 30.28 -39.02
CA THR A 1046 9.77 31.14 -40.17
C THR A 1046 8.34 30.90 -40.60
N VAL A 1047 7.53 31.96 -40.50
CA VAL A 1047 6.14 32.01 -40.94
C VAL A 1047 6.10 32.65 -42.33
N SER A 1048 5.72 31.89 -43.34
CA SER A 1048 5.52 32.34 -44.71
C SER A 1048 4.03 32.45 -45.02
N VAL A 1049 3.65 33.52 -45.71
CA VAL A 1049 2.27 33.86 -46.08
C VAL A 1049 2.23 34.14 -47.58
N SER A 1050 1.38 33.43 -48.34
CA SER A 1050 1.30 33.55 -49.80
C SER A 1050 -0.14 33.59 -50.30
N GLY A 1051 -0.40 34.49 -51.25
CA GLY A 1051 -1.73 34.64 -51.87
C GLY A 1051 -1.75 35.68 -53.00
N PRO A 1052 -2.94 36.07 -53.50
CA PRO A 1052 -3.08 36.78 -54.78
C PRO A 1052 -2.35 38.13 -54.92
N LEU A 1053 -2.12 38.87 -53.83
CA LEU A 1053 -1.43 40.17 -53.86
C LEU A 1053 0.10 40.06 -53.73
N GLY A 1054 0.63 38.91 -53.26
CA GLY A 1054 2.05 38.74 -53.00
C GLY A 1054 2.39 37.62 -52.02
N VAL A 1055 3.68 37.53 -51.71
CA VAL A 1055 4.26 36.60 -50.72
C VAL A 1055 5.07 37.40 -49.71
N ALA A 1056 4.93 37.11 -48.42
CA ALA A 1056 5.71 37.67 -47.34
C ALA A 1056 6.19 36.57 -46.39
N SER A 1057 7.27 36.81 -45.66
CA SER A 1057 7.75 35.90 -44.62
C SER A 1057 8.30 36.67 -43.42
N ARG A 1058 8.07 36.12 -42.23
CA ARG A 1058 8.53 36.67 -40.95
C ARG A 1058 9.16 35.56 -40.12
N THR A 1059 10.42 35.74 -39.74
CA THR A 1059 11.12 34.88 -38.78
C THR A 1059 10.93 35.43 -37.37
N LEU A 1060 10.70 34.57 -36.38
CA LEU A 1060 10.50 34.93 -34.99
C LEU A 1060 10.94 33.83 -34.01
N VAL A 1061 11.20 34.23 -32.77
CA VAL A 1061 11.36 33.29 -31.64
C VAL A 1061 10.01 33.13 -30.93
N VAL A 1062 9.70 31.92 -30.51
CA VAL A 1062 8.49 31.54 -29.77
C VAL A 1062 8.90 31.06 -28.38
N SER A 1063 8.49 31.81 -27.36
CA SER A 1063 8.84 31.57 -25.94
C SER A 1063 7.65 31.81 -24.99
N GLY A 1064 6.43 31.80 -25.54
CA GLY A 1064 5.18 32.19 -24.89
C GLY A 1064 4.04 32.24 -25.92
N PRO A 1065 2.77 32.36 -25.50
CA PRO A 1065 1.65 32.53 -26.41
C PRO A 1065 1.71 33.92 -27.05
N GLN A 1066 1.47 34.02 -28.37
CA GLN A 1066 1.63 35.30 -29.09
C GLN A 1066 0.84 35.41 -30.40
N ASP A 1067 0.49 36.66 -30.75
CA ASP A 1067 -0.15 37.05 -32.00
C ASP A 1067 0.88 37.53 -33.03
N VAL A 1068 1.02 36.80 -34.14
CA VAL A 1068 2.02 37.01 -35.18
C VAL A 1068 1.40 37.68 -36.40
N VAL A 1069 1.41 39.01 -36.42
CA VAL A 1069 1.01 39.78 -37.61
C VAL A 1069 2.08 39.67 -38.72
N VAL A 1070 1.65 39.43 -39.96
CA VAL A 1070 2.49 39.40 -41.16
C VAL A 1070 1.85 40.28 -42.24
N THR A 1071 2.53 41.37 -42.61
CA THR A 1071 2.06 42.30 -43.66
C THR A 1071 2.52 41.82 -45.04
N VAL A 1072 1.59 41.70 -45.98
CA VAL A 1072 1.88 41.35 -47.39
C VAL A 1072 1.87 42.61 -48.24
N LEU A 1073 3.01 42.90 -48.88
CA LEU A 1073 3.19 44.03 -49.79
C LEU A 1073 2.74 43.67 -51.22
N ALA A 1074 2.16 44.62 -51.95
CA ALA A 1074 1.66 44.39 -53.30
C ALA A 1074 2.78 44.40 -54.36
N VAL A 1075 3.11 43.24 -54.94
CA VAL A 1075 4.22 43.11 -55.90
C VAL A 1075 3.80 43.52 -57.31
N ARG A 1076 4.42 44.57 -57.87
CA ARG A 1076 4.34 44.89 -59.30
C ARG A 1076 5.39 44.10 -60.10
N LEU A 1077 4.94 43.15 -60.93
CA LEU A 1077 5.80 42.29 -61.74
C LEU A 1077 6.24 42.94 -63.06
N PRO A 1078 7.54 42.93 -63.42
CA PRO A 1078 8.00 42.90 -64.81
C PRO A 1078 7.97 41.46 -65.37
N PRO A 1079 7.92 41.26 -66.71
CA PRO A 1079 7.59 39.96 -67.29
C PRO A 1079 8.75 38.94 -67.38
N THR A 1080 8.48 37.75 -66.84
CA THR A 1080 8.88 36.39 -67.29
C THR A 1080 10.09 36.21 -68.24
N ALA A 1081 11.05 35.38 -67.81
CA ALA A 1081 11.94 34.61 -68.68
C ALA A 1081 11.60 33.10 -68.60
N PRO A 1082 11.68 32.32 -69.71
CA PRO A 1082 11.26 30.91 -69.74
C PRO A 1082 12.34 29.92 -69.23
N PRO A 1083 11.95 28.69 -68.82
CA PRO A 1083 12.87 27.68 -68.30
C PRO A 1083 13.66 26.93 -69.39
N PRO A 1084 14.86 26.41 -69.08
CA PRO A 1084 15.63 25.56 -69.99
C PRO A 1084 15.05 24.14 -70.09
N GLN A 1085 15.17 23.51 -71.26
CA GLN A 1085 14.89 22.08 -71.51
C GLN A 1085 16.18 21.31 -71.86
N PRO A 1086 16.19 19.97 -71.75
CA PRO A 1086 17.42 19.17 -71.83
C PRO A 1086 17.78 18.75 -73.26
N ASP A 1087 19.09 18.66 -73.54
CA ASP A 1087 19.63 18.10 -74.78
C ASP A 1087 20.26 16.71 -74.59
N VAL A 1088 20.26 15.89 -75.64
CA VAL A 1088 20.59 14.46 -75.59
C VAL A 1088 21.45 14.03 -76.79
N VAL A 1089 22.60 13.39 -76.54
CA VAL A 1089 23.37 12.66 -77.56
C VAL A 1089 23.82 11.30 -77.01
N ARG A 1090 23.91 10.28 -77.87
CA ARG A 1090 24.23 8.87 -77.57
C ARG A 1090 25.33 8.33 -78.49
N ILE A 1091 25.85 7.13 -78.18
CA ILE A 1091 26.32 5.99 -79.02
C ILE A 1091 27.52 5.34 -78.28
N ALA A 1092 27.42 4.15 -77.65
CA ALA A 1092 27.31 2.77 -78.17
C ALA A 1092 28.65 2.22 -78.75
N LEU A 1093 28.98 0.92 -78.81
CA LEU A 1093 28.33 -0.39 -78.54
C LEU A 1093 29.44 -1.32 -77.90
N ILE A 1094 29.39 -2.59 -77.46
CA ILE A 1094 28.63 -3.86 -77.61
C ILE A 1094 28.82 -4.65 -76.27
N GLY A 1095 28.01 -5.61 -75.78
CA GLY A 1095 26.72 -6.17 -76.20
C GLY A 1095 26.55 -7.65 -75.76
N VAL A 1096 25.34 -8.23 -75.95
CA VAL A 1096 24.89 -9.66 -75.76
C VAL A 1096 25.06 -10.27 -74.33
N MET A 1097 24.17 -11.10 -73.75
CA MET A 1097 22.98 -11.85 -74.23
C MET A 1097 21.73 -11.67 -73.32
N THR A 1098 20.57 -11.63 -73.98
CA THR A 1098 19.25 -12.29 -73.71
C THR A 1098 19.13 -13.34 -72.58
N ILE A 1099 17.97 -13.60 -71.95
CA ILE A 1099 16.56 -13.49 -72.45
C ILE A 1099 15.50 -13.22 -71.35
N ALA A 1100 14.23 -13.06 -71.79
CA ALA A 1100 13.06 -12.52 -71.10
C ALA A 1100 12.59 -13.15 -69.76
N SER A 1101 11.83 -12.33 -69.01
CA SER A 1101 10.99 -12.67 -67.86
C SER A 1101 9.60 -13.19 -68.28
N ALA A 1102 9.14 -14.30 -67.68
CA ALA A 1102 7.73 -14.75 -67.76
C ALA A 1102 7.37 -15.81 -66.69
N ALA A 1103 7.16 -15.40 -65.42
CA ALA A 1103 6.61 -16.29 -64.37
C ALA A 1103 6.05 -15.55 -63.13
N ILE A 1104 5.14 -14.59 -63.30
CA ILE A 1104 4.20 -14.26 -62.21
C ILE A 1104 3.01 -15.23 -62.33
N ALA A 1105 2.47 -15.67 -61.18
CA ALA A 1105 1.30 -16.54 -61.06
C ALA A 1105 1.45 -18.03 -61.46
N ALA A 1106 2.48 -18.73 -60.98
CA ALA A 1106 2.53 -20.21 -60.98
C ALA A 1106 3.41 -20.85 -59.87
N ALA A 1107 3.41 -20.30 -58.64
CA ALA A 1107 4.27 -20.80 -57.55
C ALA A 1107 3.63 -20.84 -56.14
N PHE A 1108 2.31 -20.68 -56.02
CA PHE A 1108 1.59 -20.90 -54.75
C PHE A 1108 1.29 -22.41 -54.56
N ALA A 1109 2.32 -23.25 -54.44
CA ALA A 1109 2.17 -24.68 -54.18
C ALA A 1109 3.41 -25.33 -53.51
N VAL A 1110 3.22 -25.78 -52.26
CA VAL A 1110 4.00 -26.82 -51.52
C VAL A 1110 5.43 -26.45 -51.05
N GLU A 1111 5.81 -26.95 -49.87
CA GLU A 1111 7.06 -26.61 -49.17
C GLU A 1111 8.25 -27.53 -49.51
N ARG A 1112 9.49 -26.97 -49.47
CA ARG A 1112 10.67 -27.56 -48.77
C ARG A 1112 12.01 -26.80 -48.93
N SER A 1113 12.15 -25.86 -49.86
CA SER A 1113 13.46 -25.29 -50.26
C SER A 1113 14.01 -24.13 -49.39
N ARG A 1114 13.35 -23.72 -48.30
CA ARG A 1114 13.65 -22.46 -47.59
C ARG A 1114 14.91 -22.42 -46.70
N TYR A 1115 15.59 -23.53 -46.45
CA TYR A 1115 16.58 -23.65 -45.35
C TYR A 1115 18.02 -24.02 -45.76
N ALA A 1116 18.37 -23.97 -47.06
CA ALA A 1116 19.65 -24.50 -47.56
C ALA A 1116 20.73 -23.45 -47.93
N LEU A 1117 20.48 -22.14 -47.74
CA LEU A 1117 21.32 -21.06 -48.32
C LEU A 1117 21.78 -19.97 -47.33
N LEU A 1118 21.84 -20.27 -46.03
CA LEU A 1118 22.36 -19.37 -44.98
C LEU A 1118 23.41 -20.07 -44.08
N ALA A 1119 24.29 -20.86 -44.68
CA ALA A 1119 25.28 -21.69 -43.98
C ALA A 1119 26.74 -21.42 -44.43
N LEU A 1120 27.06 -20.20 -44.89
CA LEU A 1120 28.38 -19.91 -45.50
C LEU A 1120 28.99 -18.53 -45.19
N PHE A 1121 28.38 -17.72 -44.31
CA PHE A 1121 28.97 -16.45 -43.83
C PHE A 1121 28.70 -16.21 -42.33
N VAL A 1122 29.39 -16.99 -41.50
CA VAL A 1122 29.60 -16.78 -40.06
C VAL A 1122 31.09 -17.06 -39.84
N PRO A 1123 31.91 -16.13 -39.31
CA PRO A 1123 31.62 -15.35 -38.09
C PRO A 1123 31.82 -13.82 -38.22
N LEU A 1124 31.80 -13.13 -37.05
CA LEU A 1124 32.09 -11.71 -36.78
C LEU A 1124 30.99 -10.67 -37.07
N TYR A 1125 30.08 -10.48 -36.11
CA TYR A 1125 29.60 -9.18 -35.59
C TYR A 1125 28.88 -9.47 -34.24
N THR A 1126 29.49 -9.20 -33.08
CA THR A 1126 29.39 -7.99 -32.22
C THR A 1126 28.02 -7.78 -31.51
N ARG A 1127 28.07 -7.08 -30.37
CA ARG A 1127 26.99 -6.98 -29.35
C ARG A 1127 25.63 -6.54 -29.91
N VAL A 1128 24.57 -7.23 -29.49
CA VAL A 1128 23.16 -6.82 -29.63
C VAL A 1128 22.68 -6.21 -28.29
N SER A 1129 21.76 -5.24 -28.34
CA SER A 1129 21.23 -4.51 -27.18
C SER A 1129 20.09 -5.24 -26.46
N ARG A 1130 19.65 -4.69 -25.31
CA ARG A 1130 18.65 -5.30 -24.38
C ARG A 1130 17.23 -5.39 -24.94
N ASP A 1131 16.93 -4.71 -26.05
CA ASP A 1131 15.57 -4.31 -26.42
C ASP A 1131 14.71 -5.42 -27.06
N LYS A 1132 15.21 -6.67 -27.10
CA LYS A 1132 14.52 -7.85 -27.65
C LYS A 1132 14.05 -8.89 -26.62
N VAL A 1133 14.31 -8.67 -25.33
CA VAL A 1133 13.95 -9.64 -24.27
C VAL A 1133 12.43 -9.87 -24.12
N LEU A 1134 11.63 -8.89 -24.55
CA LEU A 1134 10.16 -8.86 -24.40
C LEU A 1134 9.38 -9.43 -25.61
N GLU A 1135 10.02 -10.01 -26.63
CA GLU A 1135 9.33 -10.53 -27.85
C GLU A 1135 8.34 -11.69 -27.60
N SER A 1136 8.19 -12.16 -26.36
CA SER A 1136 7.11 -13.06 -25.95
C SER A 1136 6.00 -12.28 -25.23
N TYR A 1137 4.85 -12.13 -25.87
CA TYR A 1137 3.63 -11.47 -25.35
C TYR A 1137 3.28 -11.88 -23.91
N ASN A 1138 3.34 -13.18 -23.60
CA ASN A 1138 3.05 -13.68 -22.25
C ASN A 1138 4.16 -13.36 -21.23
N ARG A 1139 5.43 -13.31 -21.64
CA ARG A 1139 6.52 -12.84 -20.78
C ARG A 1139 6.37 -11.35 -20.47
N GLY A 1140 6.00 -10.54 -21.47
CA GLY A 1140 5.62 -9.13 -21.27
C GLY A 1140 4.50 -8.98 -20.25
N ARG A 1141 3.38 -9.71 -20.43
CA ARG A 1141 2.25 -9.72 -19.47
C ARG A 1141 2.66 -10.11 -18.04
N VAL A 1142 3.55 -11.09 -17.87
CA VAL A 1142 4.05 -11.50 -16.54
C VAL A 1142 4.95 -10.45 -15.90
N TYR A 1143 5.89 -9.85 -16.67
CA TYR A 1143 6.72 -8.76 -16.18
C TYR A 1143 5.86 -7.59 -15.73
N GLN A 1144 4.96 -7.17 -16.62
CA GLN A 1144 4.05 -6.07 -16.38
C GLN A 1144 3.21 -6.36 -15.15
N TYR A 1145 2.56 -7.54 -15.02
CA TYR A 1145 1.75 -7.93 -13.84
C TYR A 1145 2.49 -7.87 -12.50
N VAL A 1146 3.82 -8.01 -12.49
CA VAL A 1146 4.65 -7.86 -11.28
C VAL A 1146 5.08 -6.40 -11.06
N ALA A 1147 5.27 -5.60 -12.10
CA ALA A 1147 5.45 -4.13 -12.02
C ALA A 1147 4.16 -3.44 -11.51
N MET A 1148 3.03 -3.66 -12.21
CA MET A 1148 1.97 -4.48 -11.63
C MET A 1148 1.72 -4.28 -10.14
N ASN A 1149 1.95 -5.40 -9.44
CA ASN A 1149 1.65 -5.59 -8.05
C ASN A 1149 2.95 -6.02 -7.35
N PRO A 1150 3.86 -5.10 -6.99
CA PRO A 1150 5.13 -5.46 -6.36
C PRO A 1150 4.85 -6.11 -5.01
N GLY A 1151 5.24 -7.38 -4.87
CA GLY A 1151 4.82 -8.23 -3.78
C GLY A 1151 3.75 -9.27 -4.15
N ALA A 1152 3.30 -9.37 -5.40
CA ALA A 1152 2.36 -10.42 -5.81
C ALA A 1152 2.98 -11.80 -5.67
N HIS A 1153 2.20 -12.76 -5.14
CA HIS A 1153 2.62 -14.16 -5.04
C HIS A 1153 2.16 -14.97 -6.27
N PHE A 1154 2.87 -16.04 -6.59
CA PHE A 1154 2.66 -16.89 -7.78
C PHE A 1154 1.18 -17.14 -8.14
N ASN A 1155 0.36 -17.59 -7.18
CA ASN A 1155 -1.05 -17.92 -7.43
C ASN A 1155 -1.95 -16.72 -7.81
N ALA A 1156 -1.57 -15.48 -7.47
CA ALA A 1156 -2.31 -14.28 -7.86
C ALA A 1156 -1.97 -13.89 -9.31
N ILE A 1157 -0.67 -13.93 -9.64
CA ILE A 1157 -0.16 -13.73 -11.01
C ILE A 1157 -0.79 -14.76 -11.95
N ARG A 1158 -0.93 -16.01 -11.49
CA ARG A 1158 -1.57 -17.09 -12.24
C ARG A 1158 -3.06 -16.86 -12.49
N ALA A 1159 -3.80 -16.46 -11.46
CA ALA A 1159 -5.23 -16.25 -11.53
C ALA A 1159 -5.60 -15.04 -12.40
N ALA A 1160 -4.84 -13.94 -12.31
CA ALA A 1160 -5.12 -12.71 -13.04
C ALA A 1160 -4.67 -12.73 -14.52
N LEU A 1161 -3.71 -13.58 -14.88
CA LEU A 1161 -3.24 -13.71 -16.26
C LEU A 1161 -3.81 -14.92 -17.02
N ASP A 1162 -4.63 -15.74 -16.36
CA ASP A 1162 -5.15 -17.04 -16.82
C ASP A 1162 -4.05 -17.92 -17.46
N MET A 1163 -3.04 -18.25 -16.65
CA MET A 1163 -1.86 -18.98 -17.11
C MET A 1163 -1.74 -20.39 -16.52
N ASN A 1164 -1.26 -21.32 -17.36
CA ASN A 1164 -0.71 -22.61 -16.94
C ASN A 1164 0.49 -22.37 -15.99
N ASN A 1165 0.56 -23.13 -14.89
CA ASN A 1165 1.68 -23.16 -13.95
C ASN A 1165 3.04 -23.12 -14.67
N GLY A 1166 3.30 -24.06 -15.59
CA GLY A 1166 4.60 -24.19 -16.24
C GLY A 1166 4.98 -22.99 -17.11
N ALA A 1167 4.00 -22.38 -17.79
CA ALA A 1167 4.23 -21.17 -18.58
C ALA A 1167 4.53 -19.96 -17.70
N LEU A 1168 3.85 -19.83 -16.56
CA LEU A 1168 4.09 -18.75 -15.61
C LEU A 1168 5.43 -18.89 -14.89
N VAL A 1169 5.80 -20.10 -14.44
CA VAL A 1169 7.11 -20.41 -13.84
C VAL A 1169 8.21 -20.01 -14.82
N TYR A 1170 8.18 -20.54 -16.03
CA TYR A 1170 9.16 -20.23 -17.09
C TYR A 1170 9.26 -18.72 -17.41
N HIS A 1171 8.14 -17.98 -17.37
CA HIS A 1171 8.18 -16.53 -17.60
C HIS A 1171 8.75 -15.76 -16.41
N LEU A 1172 8.39 -16.10 -15.17
CA LEU A 1172 8.96 -15.48 -13.96
C LEU A 1172 10.47 -15.76 -13.86
N GLU A 1173 10.90 -17.02 -14.05
CA GLU A 1173 12.30 -17.43 -14.02
C GLU A 1173 13.15 -16.68 -15.03
N VAL A 1174 12.71 -16.60 -16.30
CA VAL A 1174 13.43 -15.83 -17.32
C VAL A 1174 13.52 -14.36 -16.90
N LEU A 1175 12.42 -13.74 -16.46
CA LEU A 1175 12.43 -12.33 -16.06
C LEU A 1175 13.30 -12.05 -14.83
N GLN A 1176 13.42 -13.00 -13.90
CA GLN A 1176 14.35 -12.90 -12.78
C GLN A 1176 15.80 -13.04 -13.25
N ARG A 1177 16.09 -14.00 -14.14
CA ARG A 1177 17.43 -14.25 -14.68
C ARG A 1177 17.95 -13.09 -15.56
N GLU A 1178 17.08 -12.46 -16.34
CA GLU A 1178 17.43 -11.24 -17.10
C GLU A 1178 17.54 -9.99 -16.19
N GLY A 1179 17.39 -10.13 -14.87
CA GLY A 1179 17.56 -9.06 -13.89
C GLY A 1179 16.42 -8.03 -13.86
N LEU A 1180 15.26 -8.37 -14.43
CA LEU A 1180 14.08 -7.49 -14.51
C LEU A 1180 13.17 -7.67 -13.28
N LEU A 1181 13.02 -8.89 -12.78
CA LEU A 1181 12.30 -9.20 -11.54
C LEU A 1181 13.23 -9.67 -10.42
N ARG A 1182 12.78 -9.49 -9.19
CA ARG A 1182 13.36 -10.07 -7.96
C ARG A 1182 12.26 -10.81 -7.20
N SER A 1183 12.64 -11.78 -6.37
CA SER A 1183 11.69 -12.51 -5.51
C SER A 1183 12.11 -12.49 -4.06
N ARG A 1184 11.20 -12.16 -3.15
CA ARG A 1184 11.41 -12.23 -1.70
C ARG A 1184 10.49 -13.31 -1.12
N GLN A 1185 11.02 -14.12 -0.22
CA GLN A 1185 10.21 -15.06 0.56
C GLN A 1185 9.55 -14.30 1.72
N GLU A 1186 8.22 -14.20 1.74
CA GLU A 1186 7.48 -13.57 2.83
C GLU A 1186 6.47 -14.56 3.43
N GLY A 1187 6.89 -15.22 4.52
CA GLY A 1187 6.14 -16.33 5.10
C GLY A 1187 6.05 -17.51 4.13
N MET A 1188 4.83 -18.02 3.91
CA MET A 1188 4.57 -19.15 3.02
C MET A 1188 4.50 -18.78 1.53
N TYR A 1189 4.71 -17.52 1.16
CA TYR A 1189 4.57 -17.05 -0.23
C TYR A 1189 5.87 -16.45 -0.76
N ARG A 1190 6.34 -16.99 -1.90
CA ARG A 1190 7.34 -16.31 -2.75
C ARG A 1190 6.63 -15.16 -3.46
N ARG A 1191 6.99 -13.94 -3.07
CA ARG A 1191 6.48 -12.69 -3.63
C ARG A 1191 7.46 -12.16 -4.69
N PHE A 1192 6.95 -11.64 -5.79
CA PHE A 1192 7.76 -11.11 -6.89
C PHE A 1192 7.64 -9.58 -6.95
N TYR A 1193 8.74 -8.91 -7.28
CA TYR A 1193 8.92 -7.46 -7.37
C TYR A 1193 9.71 -7.17 -8.65
N THR A 1194 9.71 -5.94 -9.16
CA THR A 1194 10.69 -5.54 -10.18
C THR A 1194 12.07 -5.28 -9.53
N ALA A 1195 13.12 -5.18 -10.34
CA ALA A 1195 14.49 -5.05 -9.82
C ALA A 1195 14.80 -3.66 -9.21
N ASP A 1196 13.96 -2.67 -9.50
CA ASP A 1196 13.99 -1.27 -9.07
C ASP A 1196 13.06 -0.99 -7.88
N THR A 1197 11.97 -1.75 -7.69
CA THR A 1197 11.07 -1.54 -6.53
C THR A 1197 11.75 -1.93 -5.22
N ARG A 1198 11.85 -0.97 -4.29
CA ARG A 1198 12.23 -1.23 -2.90
C ARG A 1198 11.07 -1.95 -2.18
N PRO A 1199 11.28 -3.13 -1.58
CA PRO A 1199 10.29 -3.70 -0.65
C PRO A 1199 10.07 -2.75 0.54
N PRO A 1200 8.85 -2.67 1.11
CA PRO A 1200 8.59 -1.84 2.27
C PRO A 1200 9.56 -2.14 3.43
N PRO A 1201 10.07 -1.11 4.13
CA PRO A 1201 10.99 -1.31 5.24
C PRO A 1201 10.31 -2.07 6.39
N LEU A 1202 11.08 -2.93 7.05
CA LEU A 1202 10.68 -3.45 8.35
C LEU A 1202 10.86 -2.34 9.37
N LEU A 1203 9.80 -2.00 10.11
CA LEU A 1203 9.90 -1.07 11.24
C LEU A 1203 10.74 -1.71 12.36
N GLU A 1204 11.39 -0.88 13.19
CA GLU A 1204 12.57 -1.25 14.01
C GLU A 1204 12.38 -2.46 14.96
N ASN A 1205 11.14 -2.82 15.29
CA ASN A 1205 10.82 -4.01 16.11
C ASN A 1205 10.56 -5.30 15.30
N GLY A 1206 10.92 -5.34 14.01
CA GLY A 1206 10.79 -6.51 13.15
C GLY A 1206 9.35 -6.88 12.77
N THR A 1207 8.39 -5.99 12.99
CA THR A 1207 6.98 -6.18 12.66
C THR A 1207 6.67 -5.72 11.23
N THR A 1208 5.98 -6.58 10.49
CA THR A 1208 5.38 -6.24 9.19
C THR A 1208 4.15 -5.36 9.36
N GLU A 1209 3.76 -4.64 8.31
CA GLU A 1209 2.55 -3.80 8.31
C GLU A 1209 1.28 -4.60 8.70
N ALA A 1210 1.14 -5.83 8.21
CA ALA A 1210 0.06 -6.73 8.59
C ALA A 1210 0.07 -7.07 10.09
N GLN A 1211 1.25 -7.27 10.69
CA GLN A 1211 1.38 -7.46 12.15
C GLN A 1211 1.11 -6.19 12.92
N LEU A 1212 1.37 -5.01 12.35
CA LEU A 1212 1.01 -3.72 12.94
C LEU A 1212 -0.50 -3.46 12.90
N ARG A 1213 -1.20 -3.83 11.80
CA ARG A 1213 -2.67 -3.85 11.72
C ARG A 1213 -3.26 -4.83 12.74
N VAL A 1214 -2.71 -6.04 12.87
CA VAL A 1214 -3.09 -7.03 13.92
C VAL A 1214 -2.85 -6.48 15.33
N LEU A 1215 -1.72 -5.82 15.57
CA LEU A 1215 -1.36 -5.29 16.88
C LEU A 1215 -2.26 -4.12 17.28
N LYS A 1216 -2.45 -3.11 16.40
CA LYS A 1216 -3.40 -2.00 16.62
C LYS A 1216 -4.80 -2.53 16.92
N ALA A 1217 -5.29 -3.51 16.16
CA ALA A 1217 -6.58 -4.15 16.40
C ALA A 1217 -6.70 -4.78 17.81
N ILE A 1218 -5.64 -5.44 18.31
CA ILE A 1218 -5.61 -6.01 19.66
C ILE A 1218 -5.40 -4.94 20.76
N GLN A 1219 -4.78 -3.79 20.44
CA GLN A 1219 -4.69 -2.62 21.33
C GLN A 1219 -6.05 -1.94 21.49
N GLU A 1220 -6.78 -1.74 20.38
CA GLU A 1220 -8.09 -1.07 20.36
C GLU A 1220 -9.26 -1.97 20.80
N MET A 1221 -9.12 -3.30 20.72
CA MET A 1221 -10.12 -4.26 21.20
C MET A 1221 -9.49 -5.35 22.10
N PRO A 1222 -9.03 -5.01 23.32
CA PRO A 1222 -8.40 -5.99 24.21
C PRO A 1222 -9.39 -7.09 24.61
N GLY A 1223 -9.17 -8.30 24.10
CA GLY A 1223 -10.03 -9.47 24.32
C GLY A 1223 -10.76 -9.99 23.10
N ILE A 1224 -10.54 -9.43 21.91
CA ILE A 1224 -11.05 -9.98 20.63
C ILE A 1224 -10.56 -11.43 20.41
N THR A 1225 -11.38 -12.30 19.83
CA THR A 1225 -10.96 -13.67 19.46
C THR A 1225 -10.41 -13.75 18.03
N GLN A 1226 -9.68 -14.82 17.71
CA GLN A 1226 -9.15 -15.08 16.36
C GLN A 1226 -10.23 -15.08 15.27
N LYS A 1227 -11.47 -15.50 15.57
CA LYS A 1227 -12.56 -15.51 14.58
C LYS A 1227 -13.06 -14.09 14.28
N GLU A 1228 -13.20 -13.27 15.31
CA GLU A 1228 -13.62 -11.86 15.18
C GLU A 1228 -12.49 -11.03 14.55
N LEU A 1229 -11.24 -11.23 14.96
CA LEU A 1229 -10.07 -10.54 14.44
C LEU A 1229 -9.74 -10.92 12.98
N ALA A 1230 -10.04 -12.15 12.55
CA ALA A 1230 -9.92 -12.56 11.15
C ALA A 1230 -10.92 -11.80 10.27
N ARG A 1231 -12.17 -11.66 10.74
CA ARG A 1231 -13.22 -10.87 10.08
C ARG A 1231 -12.84 -9.39 10.03
N PHE A 1232 -12.41 -8.82 11.14
CA PHE A 1232 -11.97 -7.41 11.27
C PHE A 1232 -10.86 -7.03 10.27
N LEU A 1233 -9.87 -7.91 10.06
CA LEU A 1233 -8.72 -7.63 9.21
C LEU A 1233 -8.91 -8.05 7.73
N GLY A 1234 -10.06 -8.63 7.38
CA GLY A 1234 -10.27 -9.27 6.07
C GLY A 1234 -9.36 -10.48 5.79
N LEU A 1235 -8.73 -11.04 6.83
CA LEU A 1235 -7.73 -12.11 6.70
C LEU A 1235 -8.36 -13.50 6.85
N ARG A 1236 -7.88 -14.47 6.07
CA ARG A 1236 -8.18 -15.89 6.33
C ARG A 1236 -7.67 -16.27 7.73
N GLN A 1237 -8.44 -17.09 8.46
CA GLN A 1237 -8.11 -17.45 9.85
C GLN A 1237 -6.72 -18.11 10.00
N SER A 1238 -6.24 -18.82 8.97
CA SER A 1238 -4.88 -19.39 8.89
C SER A 1238 -3.80 -18.31 8.71
N THR A 1239 -4.03 -17.32 7.85
CA THR A 1239 -3.15 -16.15 7.70
C THR A 1239 -3.05 -15.38 9.02
N LEU A 1240 -4.17 -15.20 9.72
CA LEU A 1240 -4.17 -14.57 11.04
C LEU A 1240 -3.53 -15.46 12.13
N ALA A 1241 -3.72 -16.78 12.09
CA ALA A 1241 -3.09 -17.70 13.04
C ALA A 1241 -1.57 -17.47 13.09
N TYR A 1242 -0.94 -17.40 11.93
CA TYR A 1242 0.49 -17.12 11.78
C TYR A 1242 0.91 -15.76 12.37
N GLN A 1243 0.12 -14.69 12.17
CA GLN A 1243 0.46 -13.38 12.73
C GLN A 1243 0.26 -13.32 14.25
N ILE A 1244 -0.79 -13.96 14.77
CA ILE A 1244 -1.02 -14.13 16.21
C ILE A 1244 0.11 -14.93 16.85
N GLU A 1245 0.51 -16.05 16.22
CA GLU A 1245 1.58 -16.92 16.68
C GLU A 1245 2.92 -16.17 16.72
N ARG A 1246 3.29 -15.46 15.63
CA ARG A 1246 4.43 -14.54 15.59
C ARG A 1246 4.40 -13.50 16.72
N LEU A 1247 3.30 -12.77 16.87
CA LEU A 1247 3.16 -11.72 17.90
C LEU A 1247 3.12 -12.27 19.34
N THR A 1248 2.71 -13.52 19.52
CA THR A 1248 2.75 -14.22 20.82
C THR A 1248 4.17 -14.71 21.12
N ALA A 1249 4.89 -15.20 20.11
CA ALA A 1249 6.27 -15.65 20.22
C ALA A 1249 7.26 -14.50 20.47
N THR A 1250 7.02 -13.31 19.87
CA THR A 1250 7.74 -12.07 20.22
C THR A 1250 7.29 -11.48 21.56
N GLY A 1251 6.38 -12.13 22.29
CA GLY A 1251 5.85 -11.69 23.58
C GLY A 1251 4.99 -10.43 23.51
N THR A 1252 4.69 -9.91 22.31
CA THR A 1252 3.98 -8.64 22.10
C THR A 1252 2.49 -8.75 22.39
N ILE A 1253 1.89 -9.94 22.22
CA ILE A 1253 0.52 -10.24 22.66
C ILE A 1253 0.48 -11.48 23.56
N ALA A 1254 -0.63 -11.65 24.28
CA ALA A 1254 -0.93 -12.81 25.09
C ALA A 1254 -2.39 -13.26 24.85
N GLY A 1255 -2.59 -14.57 24.66
CA GLY A 1255 -3.91 -15.19 24.57
C GLY A 1255 -4.39 -15.70 25.93
N ASN A 1256 -5.58 -15.31 26.36
CA ASN A 1256 -6.28 -15.91 27.49
C ASN A 1256 -7.39 -16.85 26.98
N ARG A 1257 -7.55 -18.02 27.61
CA ARG A 1257 -8.45 -19.09 27.13
C ARG A 1257 -9.71 -19.20 27.98
N THR A 1258 -10.81 -18.67 27.46
CA THR A 1258 -12.14 -18.71 28.08
C THR A 1258 -12.96 -19.84 27.44
N GLY A 1259 -12.79 -21.05 27.98
CA GLY A 1259 -13.45 -22.26 27.49
C GLY A 1259 -12.98 -22.67 26.08
N ARG A 1260 -13.90 -22.66 25.11
CA ARG A 1260 -13.60 -22.96 23.69
C ARG A 1260 -13.08 -21.75 22.90
N LYS A 1261 -13.12 -20.53 23.46
CA LYS A 1261 -12.60 -19.30 22.82
C LYS A 1261 -11.20 -18.96 23.37
N VAL A 1262 -10.39 -18.30 22.54
CA VAL A 1262 -9.13 -17.64 22.93
C VAL A 1262 -9.25 -16.16 22.61
N GLN A 1263 -8.92 -15.32 23.58
CA GLN A 1263 -9.06 -13.86 23.56
C GLN A 1263 -7.68 -13.21 23.67
N TYR A 1264 -7.36 -12.26 22.80
CA TYR A 1264 -6.01 -11.71 22.68
C TYR A 1264 -5.88 -10.31 23.30
N PHE A 1265 -4.75 -10.05 23.95
CA PHE A 1265 -4.43 -8.80 24.65
C PHE A 1265 -2.97 -8.42 24.36
N VAL A 1266 -2.65 -7.13 24.29
CA VAL A 1266 -1.25 -6.67 24.17
C VAL A 1266 -0.51 -6.79 25.48
N ARG A 1267 0.75 -7.25 25.41
CA ARG A 1267 1.70 -7.32 26.53
C ARG A 1267 2.59 -6.07 26.52
N LYS A 1268 2.97 -5.57 27.70
CA LYS A 1268 3.99 -4.50 27.78
C LYS A 1268 5.38 -5.07 27.47
N PRO A 1269 6.23 -4.37 26.71
CA PRO A 1269 7.69 -4.52 26.82
C PRO A 1269 8.14 -4.01 28.20
N GLY A 1270 9.10 -4.68 28.82
CA GLY A 1270 9.71 -4.22 30.08
C GLY A 1270 8.85 -4.45 31.34
N ALA A 1271 9.09 -5.59 31.97
CA ALA A 1271 9.20 -5.72 33.43
C ALA A 1271 10.54 -6.43 33.70
#